data_AF-A0AAD3S4G7-F1
#
_entry.id   AF-A0AAD3S4G7-F1
#
_cell.length_a   1.000
_cell.length_b   1.000
_cell.length_c   1.000
_cell.angle_alpha   90.00
_cell.angle_beta   90.00
_cell.angle_gamma   90.00
#
_symmetry.space_group_name_H-M   'P 1'
#
loop_
_entity.id
_entity.type
_entity.pdbx_description
1 polymer ?
#
loop_
_entity_poly.entity_id
_entity_poly.type
_entity_poly.pdbx_seq_one_letter_code
_entity_poly.pdbx_strand_id
1 'polypeptide(L)'
;MRSNKQSAGLLDSLKMDSFRTILTHTYPYPHEHSRHAIVAVVVGCLFFISFDNMYTFVQGLDNNIKWWSMYVCLFGFFYFFSSPFIGKTIRPSYSNFSKWYIAWILVATVYHLPSFQSMGVDLRMNLSLFLTIYISSIGFLLVFHLIFVGLWYVGLVARVAGKRPEILTILQNCAVISIACCVFYSHCGNRAILRDRPLERRNSRWFSFWKKEERRNTWLANFLRMNELKDQVCSSWFAPVGSASDYPLLSKWVIYGELACSGSCSESSDEISPIYSLWATFMGLYIANYVVERSTGWALTHPLSVKEYEQLKKKQLKPSFLDMVPWYSGTSADLFKTVFDLLVSVTVFLGRFDMRMMQAAMSRVQDGAQQGDPLFDHFSEKDEFWFDFLADTGDGGNSSYSIARLLAQPSVQLKSGDSLPRGNLLLVGGDLAYPNPSVFTYEKRFIRPFEYALQPPSWYKDEQIAVKKPELPAGVSDLKHYDGPQCFVIPGNHDWFDGLHTFMRYICHKNWLGGWLMPQKKSYFALQLPKRWWIFGLDLALHGDIDVYQFKFFSEIIKDKVEDNDSVIIITHEPNWLLDWYWNESSGKNIWHLICDHLKKRCKLRVAGDLHHYMRHSYVPSDKPVYVQHLLVNGCGGAFLHPTHVFRNFKNFYGSPYEMKAAYPTCEDSSRIALGNILKFRKKNWQFDFIGGIIYFVLAFSMFPQCNLNHILRDDSFSGHVTNFFGTVWDAFLYLLGHSYVSLVGAMLLLIVAVSFVPSKLSRKRRAIIGLLHVSAHLSAALILMLLMELGVEMCIRHKLLATSGYHTLYEWYRQVEREHFPDPTGLRARLEQWTFGLYPACIKYLMSAFDIPEVMAVTRSNICKKGIQSLTRGGAAIYYASIFVYFWVFSTPVVSLVFGSYLYICINWLHIHFDEAFSSLRIANYKAFTRFHINRDGDLEVYTLAVDKVPKEWKLDPKWDGESQQMSHLREYPSKWSAAIAQQDPLTTVRVVDRFVIRRTENTDLQSNGAYS
;
A
#
# COMPACT_ATOMS: atom_id res chain seq x y z
N MET A 1 -24.13 74.82 23.17
CA MET A 1 -23.82 75.34 21.82
C MET A 1 -22.41 74.87 21.44
N ARG A 2 -22.22 74.46 20.16
CA ARG A 2 -21.07 73.75 19.53
C ARG A 2 -20.88 72.28 19.98
N SER A 3 -21.33 71.26 19.25
CA SER A 3 -21.05 70.79 17.86
C SER A 3 -19.61 70.34 17.64
N ASN A 4 -19.40 69.03 17.52
CA ASN A 4 -18.65 68.45 16.42
C ASN A 4 -19.05 66.98 16.20
N LYS A 5 -19.72 66.72 15.06
CA LYS A 5 -19.85 65.40 14.45
C LYS A 5 -18.50 65.00 13.85
N GLN A 6 -18.06 63.77 14.08
CA GLN A 6 -17.26 63.03 13.10
C GLN A 6 -18.02 61.77 12.70
N SER A 7 -18.09 61.60 11.39
CA SER A 7 -18.85 60.60 10.64
C SER A 7 -18.36 59.18 10.87
N ALA A 8 -19.30 58.27 11.08
CA ALA A 8 -19.09 56.83 11.03
C ALA A 8 -18.53 56.42 9.65
N GLY A 9 -17.34 55.81 9.65
CA GLY A 9 -16.77 55.17 8.48
C GLY A 9 -17.35 53.78 8.29
N LEU A 10 -17.72 53.44 7.06
CA LEU A 10 -18.30 52.19 6.57
C LEU A 10 -17.39 50.94 6.75
N LEU A 11 -16.35 51.01 7.57
CA LEU A 11 -15.28 50.00 7.68
C LEU A 11 -15.27 49.25 9.02
N ASP A 12 -16.00 49.70 10.03
CA ASP A 12 -16.06 49.02 11.35
C ASP A 12 -17.07 47.87 11.42
N SER A 13 -17.82 47.58 10.35
CA SER A 13 -18.75 46.43 10.30
C SER A 13 -18.14 45.14 9.73
N LEU A 14 -16.85 45.14 9.36
CA LEU A 14 -16.17 43.95 8.87
C LEU A 14 -15.20 43.42 9.93
N LYS A 15 -15.62 42.39 10.66
CA LYS A 15 -14.80 41.61 11.60
C LYS A 15 -13.50 41.12 10.91
N MET A 16 -12.42 41.87 11.05
CA MET A 16 -11.09 41.56 10.51
C MET A 16 -10.36 40.41 11.23
N ASP A 17 -10.89 39.89 12.35
CA ASP A 17 -10.27 38.77 13.07
C ASP A 17 -10.51 37.41 12.39
N SER A 18 -11.53 37.27 11.52
CA SER A 18 -11.72 36.04 10.74
C SER A 18 -10.77 35.92 9.54
N PHE A 19 -10.10 37.00 9.15
CA PHE A 19 -9.15 37.02 8.02
C PHE A 19 -7.70 36.74 8.45
N ARG A 20 -7.37 36.91 9.74
CA ARG A 20 -6.01 36.73 10.25
C ARG A 20 -5.61 35.26 10.41
N THR A 21 -6.57 34.36 10.61
CA THR A 21 -6.35 32.89 10.72
C THR A 21 -6.35 32.15 9.38
N ILE A 22 -6.71 32.81 8.27
CA ILE A 22 -6.69 32.22 6.92
C ILE A 22 -5.28 32.26 6.29
N LEU A 23 -4.37 33.10 6.79
CA LEU A 23 -3.08 33.40 6.14
C LEU A 23 -1.84 32.79 6.83
N THR A 24 -2.01 31.94 7.86
CA THR A 24 -0.89 31.28 8.57
C THR A 24 -0.67 29.83 8.15
N HIS A 25 -0.96 29.46 6.90
CA HIS A 25 -0.44 28.22 6.33
C HIS A 25 0.92 28.46 5.68
N THR A 26 1.96 27.94 6.30
CA THR A 26 3.30 27.82 5.72
C THR A 26 3.26 26.83 4.55
N TYR A 27 3.25 27.35 3.32
CA TYR A 27 3.40 26.54 2.12
C TYR A 27 4.81 25.89 2.08
N PRO A 28 4.92 24.59 1.73
CA PRO A 28 6.21 23.98 1.43
C PRO A 28 6.81 24.59 0.16
N TYR A 29 8.12 24.75 0.17
CA TYR A 29 8.93 25.48 -0.82
C TYR A 29 8.99 24.73 -2.17
N PRO A 30 8.65 25.33 -3.33
CA PRO A 30 8.60 24.61 -4.60
C PRO A 30 9.95 24.66 -5.34
N HIS A 31 10.80 23.64 -5.18
CA HIS A 31 12.01 23.46 -6.00
C HIS A 31 11.75 22.67 -7.31
N GLU A 32 10.55 22.75 -7.89
CA GLU A 32 10.21 21.96 -9.08
C GLU A 32 11.06 22.39 -10.30
N HIS A 33 11.15 23.68 -10.62
CA HIS A 33 11.87 24.13 -11.83
C HIS A 33 13.39 23.99 -11.73
N SER A 34 13.98 24.16 -10.54
CA SER A 34 15.41 23.91 -10.30
C SER A 34 15.75 22.43 -10.56
N ARG A 35 14.86 21.51 -10.17
CA ARG A 35 15.03 20.07 -10.39
C ARG A 35 14.98 19.70 -11.87
N HIS A 36 14.07 20.32 -12.64
CA HIS A 36 13.98 20.10 -14.09
C HIS A 36 15.22 20.61 -14.84
N ALA A 37 15.76 21.77 -14.44
CA ALA A 37 17.01 22.30 -15.01
C ALA A 37 18.22 21.39 -14.73
N ILE A 38 18.33 20.85 -13.51
CA ILE A 38 19.38 19.89 -13.15
C ILE A 38 19.25 18.61 -13.99
N VAL A 39 18.03 18.08 -14.15
CA VAL A 39 17.77 16.89 -14.97
C VAL A 39 18.14 17.13 -16.43
N ALA A 40 17.78 18.28 -17.01
CA ALA A 40 18.12 18.63 -18.39
C ALA A 40 19.64 18.72 -18.62
N VAL A 41 20.38 19.30 -17.67
CA VAL A 41 21.85 19.36 -17.73
C VAL A 41 22.47 17.98 -17.60
N VAL A 42 21.99 17.14 -16.67
CA VAL A 42 22.50 15.76 -16.51
C VAL A 42 22.22 14.93 -17.77
N VAL A 43 21.02 15.01 -18.34
CA VAL A 43 20.65 14.32 -19.58
C VAL A 43 21.48 14.84 -20.76
N GLY A 44 21.69 16.14 -20.86
CA GLY A 44 22.57 16.76 -21.87
C GLY A 44 24.01 16.28 -21.76
N CYS A 45 24.60 16.30 -20.55
CA CYS A 45 25.94 15.78 -20.30
C CYS A 45 26.06 14.30 -20.66
N LEU A 46 25.08 13.47 -20.29
CA LEU A 46 25.04 12.05 -20.65
C LEU A 46 24.96 11.85 -22.16
N PHE A 47 24.19 12.67 -22.88
CA PHE A 47 24.11 12.64 -24.34
C PHE A 47 25.47 12.93 -24.99
N PHE A 48 26.17 14.00 -24.58
CA PHE A 48 27.49 14.34 -25.14
C PHE A 48 28.60 13.35 -24.77
N ILE A 49 28.60 12.83 -23.53
CA ILE A 49 29.52 11.77 -23.09
C ILE A 49 29.28 10.47 -23.86
N SER A 50 28.01 10.12 -24.09
CA SER A 50 27.63 8.93 -24.87
C SER A 50 28.01 9.07 -26.34
N PHE A 51 27.97 10.28 -26.90
CA PHE A 51 28.31 10.56 -28.29
C PHE A 51 29.82 10.34 -28.57
N ASP A 52 30.72 10.81 -27.70
CA ASP A 52 32.17 10.61 -27.87
C ASP A 52 32.63 9.16 -27.64
N ASN A 53 31.88 8.37 -26.84
CA ASN A 53 32.24 6.99 -26.47
C ASN A 53 31.32 5.91 -27.08
N MET A 54 30.47 6.26 -28.05
CA MET A 54 29.46 5.34 -28.59
C MET A 54 30.05 4.10 -29.27
N TYR A 55 31.25 4.23 -29.86
CA TYR A 55 32.00 3.13 -30.45
C TYR A 55 32.43 2.08 -29.41
N THR A 56 33.04 2.52 -28.31
CA THR A 56 33.50 1.66 -27.20
C THR A 56 32.34 1.11 -26.38
N PHE A 57 31.26 1.87 -26.23
CA PHE A 57 30.07 1.46 -25.48
C PHE A 57 29.28 0.34 -26.18
N VAL A 58 29.06 0.43 -27.50
CA VAL A 58 28.27 -0.57 -28.26
C VAL A 58 29.06 -1.86 -28.50
N GLN A 59 30.36 -1.79 -28.80
CA GLN A 59 31.22 -2.99 -28.89
C GLN A 59 31.53 -3.59 -27.50
N GLY A 60 31.60 -2.75 -26.46
CA GLY A 60 31.84 -3.16 -25.08
C GLY A 60 30.62 -3.78 -24.40
N LEU A 61 29.40 -3.37 -24.73
CA LEU A 61 28.16 -3.95 -24.18
C LEU A 61 28.03 -5.46 -24.48
N ASP A 62 28.42 -5.89 -25.68
CA ASP A 62 28.32 -7.28 -26.11
C ASP A 62 29.41 -8.16 -25.45
N ASN A 63 30.63 -7.64 -25.31
CA ASN A 63 31.77 -8.36 -24.70
C ASN A 63 31.81 -8.28 -23.16
N ASN A 64 31.25 -7.23 -22.56
CA ASN A 64 31.30 -6.96 -21.11
C ASN A 64 29.92 -7.01 -20.43
N ILE A 65 28.94 -7.71 -21.02
CA ILE A 65 27.58 -7.85 -20.48
C ILE A 65 27.55 -8.38 -19.03
N LYS A 66 28.55 -9.19 -18.65
CA LYS A 66 28.75 -9.69 -17.29
C LYS A 66 29.01 -8.55 -16.29
N TRP A 67 29.79 -7.54 -16.68
CA TRP A 67 30.11 -6.40 -15.83
C TRP A 67 28.92 -5.45 -15.67
N TRP A 68 28.18 -5.18 -16.75
CA TRP A 68 26.92 -4.43 -16.67
C TRP A 68 25.86 -5.14 -15.84
N SER A 69 25.74 -6.47 -15.96
CA SER A 69 24.88 -7.27 -15.10
C SER A 69 25.30 -7.21 -13.63
N MET A 70 26.61 -7.17 -13.34
CA MET A 70 27.12 -7.00 -11.97
C MET A 70 26.76 -5.64 -11.39
N TYR A 71 26.86 -4.57 -12.17
CA TYR A 71 26.44 -3.22 -11.76
C TYR A 71 24.93 -3.18 -11.44
N VAL A 72 24.09 -3.73 -12.30
CA VAL A 72 22.64 -3.80 -12.09
C VAL A 72 22.31 -4.65 -10.86
N CYS A 73 22.99 -5.79 -10.66
CA CYS A 73 22.81 -6.62 -9.48
C CYS A 73 23.27 -5.90 -8.20
N LEU A 74 24.44 -5.24 -8.18
CA LEU A 74 24.97 -4.55 -7.00
C LEU A 74 24.13 -3.35 -6.61
N PHE A 75 23.69 -2.52 -7.56
CA PHE A 75 22.74 -1.45 -7.28
C PHE A 75 21.33 -1.96 -6.95
N GLY A 76 20.94 -3.10 -7.52
CA GLY A 76 19.72 -3.82 -7.15
C GLY A 76 19.77 -4.31 -5.69
N PHE A 77 20.90 -4.87 -5.25
CA PHE A 77 21.13 -5.26 -3.86
C PHE A 77 21.17 -4.04 -2.95
N PHE A 78 21.88 -2.96 -3.32
CA PHE A 78 21.85 -1.70 -2.58
C PHE A 78 20.41 -1.22 -2.38
N TYR A 79 19.61 -1.14 -3.45
CA TYR A 79 18.22 -0.74 -3.37
C TYR A 79 17.41 -1.70 -2.49
N PHE A 80 17.59 -3.01 -2.65
CA PHE A 80 16.87 -4.02 -1.88
C PHE A 80 17.17 -3.94 -0.38
N PHE A 81 18.44 -3.78 0.01
CA PHE A 81 18.86 -3.71 1.41
C PHE A 81 18.66 -2.32 2.04
N SER A 82 18.60 -1.25 1.25
CA SER A 82 18.33 0.11 1.73
C SER A 82 16.84 0.48 1.74
N SER A 83 16.02 -0.13 0.88
CA SER A 83 14.57 0.09 0.72
C SER A 83 13.78 0.14 2.04
N PRO A 84 13.98 -0.77 3.01
CA PRO A 84 13.24 -0.75 4.28
C PRO A 84 13.49 0.50 5.12
N PHE A 85 14.62 1.17 4.89
CA PHE A 85 15.12 2.31 5.67
C PHE A 85 14.96 3.65 4.96
N ILE A 86 14.60 3.64 3.67
CA ILE A 86 14.30 4.84 2.88
C ILE A 86 12.92 5.37 3.29
N GLY A 87 12.87 6.54 3.92
CA GLY A 87 11.63 7.23 4.33
C GLY A 87 11.14 6.95 5.76
N LYS A 88 11.75 6.01 6.49
CA LYS A 88 11.47 5.76 7.92
C LYS A 88 12.64 6.21 8.80
N THR A 89 12.67 7.47 9.19
CA THR A 89 13.58 7.91 10.26
C THR A 89 13.04 7.42 11.61
N ILE A 90 13.68 6.40 12.19
CA ILE A 90 13.49 6.03 13.60
C ILE A 90 13.87 7.27 14.43
N ARG A 91 12.95 7.79 15.25
CA ARG A 91 13.19 8.86 16.24
C ARG A 91 13.19 8.20 17.64
N PRO A 92 14.11 8.56 18.58
CA PRO A 92 14.82 9.83 18.69
C PRO A 92 16.34 9.78 18.40
N SER A 93 16.99 10.94 18.55
CA SER A 93 18.10 11.45 17.74
C SER A 93 19.51 11.32 18.34
N TYR A 94 20.05 10.12 18.55
CA TYR A 94 21.50 10.03 18.88
C TYR A 94 22.32 9.00 18.11
N SER A 95 21.71 8.14 17.31
CA SER A 95 22.46 7.38 16.31
C SER A 95 21.67 7.36 15.01
N ASN A 96 22.19 8.08 14.01
CA ASN A 96 21.74 8.05 12.62
C ASN A 96 22.05 6.67 12.00
N PHE A 97 21.81 5.55 12.70
CA PHE A 97 22.20 4.21 12.27
C PHE A 97 21.63 3.89 10.89
N SER A 98 20.38 4.22 10.60
CA SER A 98 19.79 4.00 9.27
C SER A 98 20.47 4.83 8.18
N LYS A 99 20.82 6.10 8.43
CA LYS A 99 21.54 6.92 7.46
C LYS A 99 22.99 6.47 7.29
N TRP A 100 23.65 6.10 8.38
CA TRP A 100 25.01 5.55 8.37
C TRP A 100 25.07 4.17 7.74
N TYR A 101 24.05 3.35 7.92
CA TYR A 101 23.91 2.03 7.32
C TYR A 101 23.61 2.15 5.82
N ILE A 102 22.68 3.02 5.41
CA ILE A 102 22.46 3.32 3.98
C ILE A 102 23.74 3.88 3.36
N ALA A 103 24.42 4.82 4.03
CA ALA A 103 25.68 5.37 3.56
C ALA A 103 26.77 4.30 3.49
N TRP A 104 26.85 3.41 4.48
CA TRP A 104 27.81 2.30 4.52
C TRP A 104 27.56 1.28 3.41
N ILE A 105 26.30 0.86 3.18
CA ILE A 105 25.96 -0.03 2.06
C ILE A 105 26.22 0.68 0.73
N LEU A 106 25.92 1.98 0.62
CA LEU A 106 26.25 2.74 -0.59
C LEU A 106 27.76 2.75 -0.84
N VAL A 107 28.55 3.01 0.19
CA VAL A 107 30.02 2.97 0.13
C VAL A 107 30.51 1.57 -0.22
N ALA A 108 29.98 0.52 0.40
CA ALA A 108 30.33 -0.87 0.09
C ALA A 108 29.96 -1.24 -1.35
N THR A 109 28.78 -0.80 -1.81
CA THR A 109 28.31 -1.02 -3.19
C THR A 109 29.26 -0.35 -4.17
N VAL A 110 29.58 0.93 -3.96
CA VAL A 110 30.51 1.69 -4.81
C VAL A 110 31.92 1.13 -4.74
N TYR A 111 32.39 0.68 -3.58
CA TYR A 111 33.71 0.06 -3.40
C TYR A 111 33.86 -1.24 -4.19
N HIS A 112 32.77 -2.00 -4.30
CA HIS A 112 32.74 -3.25 -5.06
C HIS A 112 32.35 -3.05 -6.54
N LEU A 113 32.14 -1.81 -7.00
CA LEU A 113 31.95 -1.55 -8.43
C LEU A 113 33.26 -1.76 -9.19
N PRO A 114 33.25 -2.54 -10.29
CA PRO A 114 34.36 -2.61 -11.23
C PRO A 114 34.75 -1.21 -11.72
N SER A 115 36.03 -0.90 -11.99
CA SER A 115 36.41 0.44 -12.46
C SER A 115 35.77 0.78 -13.82
N PHE A 116 35.40 2.04 -14.08
CA PHE A 116 34.87 2.45 -15.39
C PHE A 116 35.83 2.16 -16.56
N GLN A 117 37.13 2.09 -16.26
CA GLN A 117 38.19 1.69 -17.20
C GLN A 117 38.05 0.22 -17.64
N SER A 118 37.57 -0.67 -16.75
CA SER A 118 37.23 -2.06 -17.10
C SER A 118 36.00 -2.18 -18.00
N MET A 119 35.20 -1.11 -18.11
CA MET A 119 34.04 -1.00 -19.01
C MET A 119 34.38 -0.29 -20.33
N GLY A 120 35.64 0.10 -20.55
CA GLY A 120 36.09 0.78 -21.78
C GLY A 120 35.72 2.26 -21.88
N VAL A 121 35.34 2.89 -20.76
CA VAL A 121 34.95 4.32 -20.70
C VAL A 121 36.08 5.12 -20.02
N ASP A 122 36.78 5.99 -20.78
CA ASP A 122 37.81 6.90 -20.25
C ASP A 122 37.20 8.30 -20.00
N LEU A 123 36.88 8.60 -18.74
CA LEU A 123 36.33 9.90 -18.31
C LEU A 123 37.44 10.75 -17.66
N ARG A 124 38.28 11.40 -18.47
CA ARG A 124 39.28 12.36 -17.95
C ARG A 124 38.64 13.74 -17.77
N MET A 125 38.13 14.03 -16.58
CA MET A 125 37.64 15.38 -16.26
C MET A 125 38.79 16.24 -15.69
N ASN A 126 39.01 17.44 -16.24
CA ASN A 126 40.06 18.35 -15.76
C ASN A 126 39.63 18.99 -14.43
N LEU A 127 40.07 18.40 -13.33
CA LEU A 127 39.68 18.77 -11.95
C LEU A 127 39.96 20.24 -11.62
N SER A 128 41.03 20.81 -12.19
CA SER A 128 41.40 22.22 -11.97
C SER A 128 40.37 23.19 -12.55
N LEU A 129 39.88 22.90 -13.77
CA LEU A 129 38.83 23.70 -14.42
C LEU A 129 37.50 23.61 -13.65
N PHE A 130 37.13 22.40 -13.22
CA PHE A 130 35.92 22.17 -12.42
C PHE A 130 35.93 22.98 -11.13
N LEU A 131 37.03 22.91 -10.36
CA LEU A 131 37.15 23.64 -9.09
C LEU A 131 37.12 25.16 -9.30
N THR A 132 37.75 25.66 -10.37
CA THR A 132 37.78 27.10 -10.68
C THR A 132 36.40 27.64 -11.02
N ILE A 133 35.63 26.94 -11.87
CA ILE A 133 34.26 27.34 -12.23
C ILE A 133 33.32 27.20 -11.01
N TYR A 134 33.53 26.17 -10.18
CA TYR A 134 32.72 25.93 -9.00
C TYR A 134 32.87 27.03 -7.96
N ILE A 135 34.12 27.38 -7.61
CA ILE A 135 34.41 28.42 -6.61
C ILE A 135 33.98 29.80 -7.10
N SER A 136 34.23 30.13 -8.37
CA SER A 136 33.79 31.40 -8.96
C SER A 136 32.25 31.51 -9.01
N SER A 137 31.55 30.40 -9.29
CA SER A 137 30.08 30.38 -9.26
C SER A 137 29.52 30.62 -7.86
N ILE A 138 30.13 30.03 -6.83
CA ILE A 138 29.75 30.26 -5.43
C ILE A 138 29.90 31.74 -5.08
N GLY A 139 31.05 32.34 -5.39
CA GLY A 139 31.31 33.75 -5.11
C GLY A 139 30.28 34.67 -5.77
N PHE A 140 30.02 34.46 -7.06
CA PHE A 140 29.10 35.30 -7.83
C PHE A 140 27.64 35.18 -7.35
N LEU A 141 27.15 33.96 -7.10
CA LEU A 141 25.80 33.77 -6.59
C LEU A 141 25.64 34.32 -5.17
N LEU A 142 26.65 34.19 -4.30
CA LEU A 142 26.59 34.78 -2.97
C LEU A 142 26.44 36.31 -3.03
N VAL A 143 27.22 36.98 -3.88
CA VAL A 143 27.11 38.44 -4.07
C VAL A 143 25.74 38.82 -4.62
N PHE A 144 25.23 38.11 -5.63
CA PHE A 144 23.89 38.32 -6.16
C PHE A 144 22.80 38.21 -5.08
N HIS A 145 22.83 37.16 -4.26
CA HIS A 145 21.85 36.97 -3.19
C HIS A 145 21.98 38.03 -2.09
N LEU A 146 23.19 38.49 -1.76
CA LEU A 146 23.39 39.60 -0.82
C LEU A 146 22.80 40.92 -1.34
N ILE A 147 23.02 41.24 -2.62
CA ILE A 147 22.43 42.41 -3.27
C ILE A 147 20.89 42.29 -3.28
N PHE A 148 20.35 41.12 -3.62
CA PHE A 148 18.91 40.89 -3.67
C PHE A 148 18.24 40.99 -2.29
N VAL A 149 18.91 40.52 -1.23
CA VAL A 149 18.46 40.71 0.17
C VAL A 149 18.54 42.18 0.58
N GLY A 150 19.58 42.92 0.15
CA GLY A 150 19.66 44.37 0.34
C GLY A 150 18.51 45.13 -0.33
N LEU A 151 18.15 44.76 -1.57
CA LEU A 151 17.02 45.34 -2.29
C LEU A 151 15.66 45.03 -1.62
N TRP A 152 15.52 43.85 -1.01
CA TRP A 152 14.37 43.52 -0.16
C TRP A 152 14.32 44.38 1.11
N TYR A 153 15.45 44.60 1.78
CA TYR A 153 15.53 45.43 3.00
C TYR A 153 15.12 46.89 2.74
N VAL A 154 15.41 47.41 1.53
CA VAL A 154 15.03 48.76 1.08
C VAL A 154 13.59 48.81 0.51
N GLY A 155 12.87 47.67 0.47
CA GLY A 155 11.46 47.60 0.10
C GLY A 155 11.15 47.58 -1.40
N LEU A 156 12.17 47.37 -2.26
CA LEU A 156 12.03 47.31 -3.72
C LEU A 156 11.59 45.93 -4.23
N VAL A 157 11.47 44.92 -3.37
CA VAL A 157 11.08 43.52 -3.69
C VAL A 157 10.03 43.01 -2.70
N ALA A 158 9.10 42.14 -3.15
CA ALA A 158 7.96 41.65 -2.38
C ALA A 158 8.31 41.04 -0.99
N ARG A 159 7.44 41.24 0.02
CA ARG A 159 7.67 40.81 1.43
C ARG A 159 7.98 39.31 1.62
N VAL A 160 7.48 38.44 0.75
CA VAL A 160 7.71 36.98 0.82
C VAL A 160 9.15 36.59 0.45
N ALA A 161 9.92 37.49 -0.18
CA ALA A 161 11.31 37.26 -0.58
C ALA A 161 12.33 37.23 0.59
N GLY A 162 11.91 37.55 1.82
CA GLY A 162 12.80 37.59 3.01
C GLY A 162 13.31 36.22 3.51
N LYS A 163 12.85 35.10 2.94
CA LYS A 163 13.39 33.76 3.26
C LYS A 163 14.72 33.51 2.55
N ARG A 164 15.79 33.32 3.33
CA ARG A 164 17.13 32.98 2.81
C ARG A 164 17.09 31.64 2.05
N PRO A 165 17.75 31.53 0.88
CA PRO A 165 17.95 30.22 0.23
C PRO A 165 18.80 29.31 1.13
N GLU A 166 18.53 28.01 1.12
CA GLU A 166 19.40 27.05 1.78
C GLU A 166 20.75 27.00 1.06
N ILE A 167 21.85 27.10 1.82
CA ILE A 167 23.22 27.13 1.30
C ILE A 167 23.50 25.88 0.44
N LEU A 168 22.91 24.74 0.81
CA LEU A 168 23.06 23.48 0.11
C LEU A 168 22.56 23.56 -1.35
N THR A 169 21.47 24.27 -1.61
CA THR A 169 20.91 24.42 -2.96
C THR A 169 21.81 25.26 -3.85
N ILE A 170 22.44 26.30 -3.30
CA ILE A 170 23.42 27.13 -4.03
C ILE A 170 24.63 26.27 -4.41
N LEU A 171 25.16 25.49 -3.46
CA LEU A 171 26.28 24.58 -3.71
C LEU A 171 25.94 23.53 -4.78
N GLN A 172 24.75 22.94 -4.73
CA GLN A 172 24.29 21.97 -5.72
C GLN A 172 24.22 22.57 -7.13
N ASN A 173 23.64 23.76 -7.27
CA ASN A 173 23.54 24.43 -8.57
C ASN A 173 24.92 24.82 -9.12
N CYS A 174 25.83 25.32 -8.28
CA CYS A 174 27.21 25.60 -8.68
C CYS A 174 27.92 24.33 -9.19
N ALA A 175 27.71 23.18 -8.54
CA ALA A 175 28.32 21.92 -8.95
C ALA A 175 27.80 21.49 -10.33
N VAL A 176 26.48 21.60 -10.56
CA VAL A 176 25.86 21.25 -11.84
C VAL A 176 26.35 22.13 -12.99
N ILE A 177 26.43 23.45 -12.79
CA ILE A 177 26.97 24.39 -13.78
C ILE A 177 28.43 24.04 -14.12
N SER A 178 29.22 23.69 -13.10
CA SER A 178 30.63 23.35 -13.27
C SER A 178 30.84 22.03 -14.01
N ILE A 179 30.01 21.02 -13.73
CA ILE A 179 30.01 19.75 -14.48
C ILE A 179 29.67 20.02 -15.95
N ALA A 180 28.62 20.80 -16.22
CA ALA A 180 28.22 21.12 -17.59
C ALA A 180 29.38 21.78 -18.35
N CYS A 181 29.94 22.87 -17.82
CA CYS A 181 31.04 23.59 -18.48
C CYS A 181 32.27 22.69 -18.74
N CYS A 182 32.60 21.79 -17.82
CA CYS A 182 33.70 20.85 -17.98
C CYS A 182 33.44 19.76 -19.04
N VAL A 183 32.23 19.19 -19.06
CA VAL A 183 31.84 18.18 -20.05
C VAL A 183 31.83 18.79 -21.45
N PHE A 184 31.29 20.00 -21.61
CA PHE A 184 31.29 20.71 -22.88
C PHE A 184 32.72 21.08 -23.33
N TYR A 185 33.57 21.58 -22.43
CA TYR A 185 34.96 21.88 -22.76
C TYR A 185 35.74 20.63 -23.19
N SER A 186 35.54 19.50 -22.50
CA SER A 186 36.14 18.23 -22.88
C SER A 186 35.68 17.74 -24.26
N HIS A 187 34.46 18.10 -24.67
CA HIS A 187 33.86 17.67 -25.94
C HIS A 187 34.33 18.49 -27.15
N CYS A 188 34.32 19.84 -27.05
CA CYS A 188 34.65 20.74 -28.17
C CYS A 188 36.08 21.32 -28.13
N GLY A 189 36.70 21.44 -26.95
CA GLY A 189 38.02 22.07 -26.76
C GLY A 189 38.10 23.55 -27.19
N ASN A 190 39.31 24.14 -27.16
CA ASN A 190 39.60 25.49 -27.68
C ASN A 190 39.95 25.46 -29.19
N ARG A 191 39.08 24.90 -30.04
CA ARG A 191 39.35 24.77 -31.49
C ARG A 191 38.92 26.00 -32.32
N ALA A 192 39.32 27.20 -31.87
CA ALA A 192 39.22 28.42 -32.67
C ALA A 192 40.60 28.97 -33.13
N ILE A 193 41.72 28.50 -32.57
CA ILE A 193 43.06 29.10 -32.82
C ILE A 193 43.83 28.46 -34.00
N LEU A 194 43.29 27.47 -34.71
CA LEU A 194 43.95 26.87 -35.87
C LEU A 194 43.13 27.06 -37.14
N ARG A 195 42.97 28.33 -37.57
CA ARG A 195 42.40 28.63 -38.88
C ARG A 195 43.41 28.53 -40.03
N ASP A 196 44.72 28.46 -39.76
CA ASP A 196 45.73 28.35 -40.81
C ASP A 196 46.80 27.29 -40.52
N ARG A 197 46.51 26.03 -40.89
CA ARG A 197 47.52 25.08 -41.39
C ARG A 197 46.83 23.92 -42.09
N PRO A 198 47.05 23.70 -43.41
CA PRO A 198 46.58 22.49 -44.06
C PRO A 198 47.33 21.31 -43.43
N LEU A 199 46.58 20.35 -42.88
CA LEU A 199 47.13 19.17 -42.22
C LEU A 199 47.97 18.35 -43.21
N GLU A 200 49.29 18.49 -43.10
CA GLU A 200 50.26 17.58 -43.72
C GLU A 200 49.96 16.14 -43.30
N ARG A 201 49.73 15.33 -44.32
CA ARG A 201 49.43 13.91 -44.25
C ARG A 201 50.66 13.16 -43.74
N ARG A 202 50.82 13.05 -42.42
CA ARG A 202 51.87 12.24 -41.81
C ARG A 202 51.52 10.75 -41.98
N ASN A 203 52.06 10.16 -43.05
CA ASN A 203 52.06 8.73 -43.32
C ASN A 203 52.62 7.95 -42.11
N SER A 204 51.76 7.32 -41.31
CA SER A 204 52.17 6.17 -40.49
C SER A 204 51.91 4.90 -41.31
N ARG A 205 52.97 4.11 -41.49
CA ARG A 205 53.06 2.93 -42.35
C ARG A 205 52.22 1.71 -41.88
N TRP A 206 51.15 1.91 -41.13
CA TRP A 206 50.27 0.81 -40.70
C TRP A 206 49.12 0.54 -41.69
N PHE A 207 48.73 1.54 -42.47
CA PHE A 207 47.59 1.49 -43.41
C PHE A 207 47.98 1.12 -44.85
N SER A 208 48.96 0.21 -45.05
CA SER A 208 49.23 -0.35 -46.39
C SER A 208 48.70 -1.78 -46.58
N PHE A 209 48.41 -2.49 -45.49
CA PHE A 209 47.90 -3.87 -45.56
C PHE A 209 46.37 -3.95 -45.74
N TRP A 210 45.64 -2.86 -45.49
CA TRP A 210 44.18 -2.80 -45.62
C TRP A 210 43.68 -2.28 -46.98
N LYS A 211 44.55 -2.09 -47.96
CA LYS A 211 44.18 -1.47 -49.25
C LYS A 211 43.67 -2.43 -50.34
N LYS A 212 43.50 -3.71 -50.04
CA LYS A 212 42.96 -4.69 -51.01
C LYS A 212 41.66 -5.39 -50.60
N GLU A 213 41.07 -5.04 -49.46
CA GLU A 213 39.81 -5.63 -48.98
C GLU A 213 38.79 -4.59 -48.46
N GLU A 214 38.87 -3.34 -48.93
CA GLU A 214 37.99 -2.24 -48.52
C GLU A 214 37.07 -1.77 -49.63
N ARG A 215 36.01 -2.54 -49.89
CA ARG A 215 34.81 -2.03 -50.59
C ARG A 215 33.49 -2.48 -49.96
N ARG A 216 33.49 -2.92 -48.69
CA ARG A 216 32.32 -3.57 -48.08
C ARG A 216 31.88 -3.11 -46.68
N ASN A 217 32.41 -2.02 -46.13
CA ASN A 217 31.94 -1.49 -44.84
C ASN A 217 31.31 -0.08 -45.00
N THR A 218 29.99 -0.04 -45.06
CA THR A 218 29.11 1.16 -44.97
C THR A 218 29.34 1.97 -43.69
N TRP A 219 29.95 1.35 -42.68
CA TRP A 219 30.10 1.89 -41.34
C TRP A 219 31.24 2.91 -41.21
N LEU A 220 32.32 2.77 -41.99
CA LEU A 220 33.43 3.74 -42.04
C LEU A 220 33.03 5.08 -42.68
N ALA A 221 32.09 5.05 -43.64
CA ALA A 221 31.53 6.25 -44.26
C ALA A 221 30.60 7.02 -43.30
N ASN A 222 29.85 6.32 -42.43
CA ASN A 222 29.06 6.94 -41.38
C ASN A 222 29.93 7.59 -40.29
N PHE A 223 31.11 7.04 -40.03
CA PHE A 223 32.03 7.55 -39.01
C PHE A 223 32.68 8.88 -39.41
N LEU A 224 33.06 9.04 -40.69
CA LEU A 224 33.55 10.31 -41.23
C LEU A 224 32.50 11.42 -41.15
N ARG A 225 31.23 11.08 -41.39
CA ARG A 225 30.08 11.99 -41.29
C ARG A 225 29.76 12.43 -39.85
N MET A 226 30.11 11.61 -38.87
CA MET A 226 29.85 11.86 -37.44
C MET A 226 30.87 12.84 -36.84
N ASN A 227 32.13 12.81 -37.31
CA ASN A 227 33.13 13.85 -37.00
C ASN A 227 32.78 15.20 -37.63
N GLU A 228 32.22 15.23 -38.85
CA GLU A 228 31.72 16.46 -39.47
C GLU A 228 30.59 17.11 -38.66
N LEU A 229 29.69 16.32 -38.07
CA LEU A 229 28.58 16.81 -37.25
C LEU A 229 29.06 17.38 -35.91
N LYS A 230 30.09 16.76 -35.30
CA LYS A 230 30.79 17.30 -34.13
C LYS A 230 31.43 18.66 -34.43
N ASP A 231 32.16 18.77 -35.53
CA ASP A 231 32.80 20.02 -35.95
C ASP A 231 31.76 21.10 -36.29
N GLN A 232 30.60 20.74 -36.86
CA GLN A 232 29.50 21.67 -37.12
C GLN A 232 28.81 22.18 -35.84
N VAL A 233 28.53 21.33 -34.84
CA VAL A 233 27.90 21.76 -33.58
C VAL A 233 28.84 22.69 -32.80
N CYS A 234 30.13 22.33 -32.70
CA CYS A 234 31.10 23.15 -31.99
C CYS A 234 31.38 24.50 -32.70
N SER A 235 31.31 24.56 -34.04
CA SER A 235 31.56 25.79 -34.81
C SER A 235 30.35 26.71 -34.99
N SER A 236 29.12 26.21 -34.85
CA SER A 236 27.91 27.01 -35.09
C SER A 236 27.21 27.48 -33.81
N TRP A 237 27.16 26.64 -32.77
CA TRP A 237 26.43 26.96 -31.52
C TRP A 237 27.34 27.49 -30.42
N PHE A 238 28.66 27.26 -30.53
CA PHE A 238 29.64 27.57 -29.49
C PHE A 238 30.89 28.31 -30.02
N ALA A 239 30.75 29.06 -31.11
CA ALA A 239 31.82 29.91 -31.63
C ALA A 239 32.21 31.03 -30.65
N PRO A 240 33.48 31.48 -30.61
CA PRO A 240 33.90 32.63 -29.80
C PRO A 240 33.15 33.91 -30.19
N VAL A 241 32.81 34.73 -29.19
CA VAL A 241 31.98 35.93 -29.37
C VAL A 241 32.87 37.17 -29.45
N GLY A 242 33.21 37.60 -30.67
CA GLY A 242 33.67 38.95 -31.04
C GLY A 242 34.94 39.52 -30.37
N SER A 243 35.53 40.56 -30.98
CA SER A 243 36.73 41.26 -30.47
C SER A 243 36.37 42.15 -29.27
N ALA A 244 37.24 42.20 -28.26
CA ALA A 244 37.13 43.07 -27.09
C ALA A 244 37.03 44.58 -27.39
N SER A 245 37.31 45.00 -28.63
CA SER A 245 37.25 46.40 -29.08
C SER A 245 35.83 46.96 -29.19
N ASP A 246 34.81 46.10 -29.30
CA ASP A 246 33.41 46.50 -29.55
C ASP A 246 32.60 46.86 -28.30
N TYR A 247 33.18 46.75 -27.09
CA TYR A 247 32.43 46.85 -25.83
C TYR A 247 32.83 48.03 -24.92
N PRO A 248 31.89 48.54 -24.08
CA PRO A 248 32.13 49.66 -23.16
C PRO A 248 33.28 49.42 -22.17
N LEU A 249 33.86 50.51 -21.66
CA LEU A 249 35.06 50.54 -20.80
C LEU A 249 34.95 49.67 -19.52
N LEU A 250 33.75 49.56 -18.95
CA LEU A 250 33.49 48.75 -17.76
C LEU A 250 33.56 47.23 -18.06
N SER A 251 33.15 46.83 -19.26
CA SER A 251 33.26 45.46 -19.79
C SER A 251 34.72 45.07 -20.07
N LYS A 252 35.56 46.01 -20.56
CA LYS A 252 37.01 45.81 -20.71
C LYS A 252 37.71 45.51 -19.38
N TRP A 253 37.31 46.21 -18.33
CA TRP A 253 37.88 46.01 -17.00
C TRP A 253 37.45 44.70 -16.34
N VAL A 254 36.15 44.37 -16.37
CA VAL A 254 35.59 43.22 -15.63
C VAL A 254 35.77 41.89 -16.36
N ILE A 255 35.68 41.86 -17.68
CA ILE A 255 35.69 40.61 -18.47
C ILE A 255 37.07 40.30 -19.05
N TYR A 256 37.83 41.33 -19.43
CA TYR A 256 39.12 41.18 -20.13
C TYR A 256 40.36 41.53 -19.29
N GLY A 257 40.21 42.17 -18.12
CA GLY A 257 41.29 42.33 -17.13
C GLY A 257 42.46 43.23 -17.56
N GLU A 258 42.22 44.21 -18.44
CA GLU A 258 43.27 44.90 -19.22
C GLU A 258 44.16 45.94 -18.51
N LEU A 259 44.15 46.06 -17.17
CA LEU A 259 45.00 47.07 -16.48
C LEU A 259 46.24 46.54 -15.75
N ALA A 260 46.66 45.30 -16.02
CA ALA A 260 47.75 44.66 -15.27
C ALA A 260 49.09 44.50 -16.04
N CYS A 261 49.21 45.00 -17.27
CA CYS A 261 50.43 44.79 -18.08
C CYS A 261 51.04 46.11 -18.60
N SER A 262 51.86 46.75 -17.79
CA SER A 262 52.84 47.73 -18.27
C SER A 262 54.09 46.98 -18.77
N GLY A 263 54.08 46.52 -20.02
CA GLY A 263 55.27 45.97 -20.68
C GLY A 263 55.00 44.78 -21.61
N SER A 264 55.49 44.93 -22.85
CA SER A 264 55.48 44.00 -23.99
C SER A 264 55.03 42.56 -23.73
N CYS A 265 53.79 42.24 -24.12
CA CYS A 265 53.35 40.88 -24.39
C CYS A 265 52.92 40.78 -25.85
N SER A 266 53.44 39.76 -26.53
CA SER A 266 53.07 39.31 -27.88
C SER A 266 51.61 38.91 -27.94
N GLU A 267 50.90 39.38 -28.98
CA GLU A 267 49.54 39.00 -29.45
C GLU A 267 48.77 38.05 -28.53
N SER A 268 48.06 38.61 -27.55
CA SER A 268 46.96 37.91 -26.87
C SER A 268 45.72 37.92 -27.77
N SER A 269 45.13 36.75 -28.01
CA SER A 269 43.90 36.60 -28.79
C SER A 269 42.74 37.39 -28.15
N ASP A 270 42.20 38.37 -28.88
CA ASP A 270 41.09 39.26 -28.51
C ASP A 270 39.71 38.56 -28.33
N GLU A 271 39.65 37.24 -28.13
CA GLU A 271 38.41 36.45 -28.14
C GLU A 271 38.05 35.89 -26.74
N ILE A 272 36.76 35.98 -26.35
CA ILE A 272 36.25 35.37 -25.12
C ILE A 272 36.30 33.84 -25.24
N SER A 273 36.94 33.17 -24.27
CA SER A 273 36.89 31.70 -24.20
C SER A 273 35.44 31.20 -24.14
N PRO A 274 35.03 30.24 -25.00
CA PRO A 274 33.68 29.69 -25.03
C PRO A 274 33.18 29.19 -23.66
N ILE A 275 34.10 28.81 -22.77
CA ILE A 275 33.79 28.38 -21.39
C ILE A 275 33.16 29.51 -20.58
N TYR A 276 33.70 30.74 -20.66
CA TYR A 276 33.20 31.87 -19.90
C TYR A 276 31.87 32.39 -20.44
N SER A 277 31.67 32.34 -21.77
CA SER A 277 30.40 32.68 -22.40
C SER A 277 29.29 31.69 -22.00
N LEU A 278 29.60 30.39 -21.99
CA LEU A 278 28.70 29.34 -21.55
C LEU A 278 28.36 29.48 -20.06
N TRP A 279 29.37 29.71 -19.22
CA TRP A 279 29.20 29.95 -17.79
C TRP A 279 28.31 31.18 -17.52
N ALA A 280 28.55 32.30 -18.20
CA ALA A 280 27.75 33.51 -18.06
C ALA A 280 26.29 33.29 -18.49
N THR A 281 26.05 32.52 -19.55
CA THR A 281 24.70 32.18 -20.03
C THR A 281 23.92 31.37 -18.99
N PHE A 282 24.54 30.34 -18.41
CA PHE A 282 23.90 29.53 -17.37
C PHE A 282 23.63 30.34 -16.09
N MET A 283 24.55 31.23 -15.72
CA MET A 283 24.37 32.14 -14.58
C MET A 283 23.25 33.16 -14.81
N GLY A 284 23.15 33.72 -16.01
CA GLY A 284 22.08 34.64 -16.39
C GLY A 284 20.70 33.97 -16.37
N LEU A 285 20.59 32.74 -16.89
CA LEU A 285 19.35 31.95 -16.83
C LEU A 285 18.94 31.63 -15.39
N TYR A 286 19.91 31.28 -14.53
CA TYR A 286 19.65 31.05 -13.11
C TYR A 286 19.11 32.32 -12.44
N ILE A 287 19.76 33.47 -12.65
CA ILE A 287 19.36 34.75 -12.07
C ILE A 287 17.97 35.18 -12.56
N ALA A 288 17.71 35.09 -13.87
CA ALA A 288 16.42 35.45 -14.44
C ALA A 288 15.29 34.61 -13.84
N ASN A 289 15.49 33.29 -13.73
CA ASN A 289 14.50 32.39 -13.15
C ASN A 289 14.28 32.68 -11.65
N TYR A 290 15.37 32.89 -10.90
CA TYR A 290 15.33 33.24 -9.47
C TYR A 290 14.58 34.56 -9.22
N VAL A 291 14.84 35.58 -10.05
CA VAL A 291 14.16 36.87 -9.96
C VAL A 291 12.69 36.75 -10.33
N VAL A 292 12.34 36.06 -11.43
CA VAL A 292 10.94 35.88 -11.85
C VAL A 292 10.12 35.16 -10.77
N GLU A 293 10.64 34.06 -10.23
CA GLU A 293 9.99 33.27 -9.16
C GLU A 293 9.69 34.10 -7.91
N ARG A 294 10.55 35.07 -7.57
CA ARG A 294 10.49 35.83 -6.32
C ARG A 294 9.97 37.26 -6.42
N SER A 295 9.99 37.87 -7.60
CA SER A 295 9.54 39.26 -7.83
C SER A 295 8.12 39.32 -8.42
N THR A 296 7.73 38.37 -9.26
CA THR A 296 6.40 38.35 -9.87
C THR A 296 5.46 37.45 -9.07
N GLY A 297 4.70 38.05 -8.15
CA GLY A 297 3.56 37.41 -7.49
C GLY A 297 2.39 37.11 -8.44
N TRP A 298 2.66 36.58 -9.64
CA TRP A 298 1.65 36.29 -10.66
C TRP A 298 0.99 34.89 -10.53
N ALA A 299 1.50 34.03 -9.64
CA ALA A 299 0.85 32.75 -9.29
C ALA A 299 0.25 32.72 -7.87
N LEU A 300 0.16 33.87 -7.17
CA LEU A 300 -0.58 34.03 -5.91
C LEU A 300 -2.11 34.22 -6.12
N THR A 301 -2.67 33.90 -7.30
CA THR A 301 -4.10 34.06 -7.63
C THR A 301 -4.83 32.77 -7.99
N HIS A 302 -4.37 31.61 -7.51
CA HIS A 302 -5.27 30.48 -7.30
C HIS A 302 -5.53 30.32 -5.79
N PRO A 303 -6.49 31.06 -5.19
CA PRO A 303 -7.24 30.43 -4.11
C PRO A 303 -7.76 29.13 -4.71
N LEU A 304 -7.48 27.99 -4.05
CA LEU A 304 -7.88 26.62 -4.43
C LEU A 304 -8.92 26.62 -5.56
N SER A 305 -8.61 26.02 -6.71
CA SER A 305 -9.55 25.98 -7.83
C SER A 305 -10.94 25.59 -7.33
N VAL A 306 -12.03 26.12 -7.88
CA VAL A 306 -13.40 25.80 -7.42
C VAL A 306 -13.60 24.29 -7.27
N LYS A 307 -12.94 23.51 -8.13
CA LYS A 307 -12.85 22.05 -8.07
C LYS A 307 -12.14 21.52 -6.82
N GLU A 308 -11.02 22.08 -6.41
CA GLU A 308 -10.31 21.73 -5.18
C GLU A 308 -11.05 22.20 -3.92
N TYR A 309 -11.68 23.38 -3.93
CA TYR A 309 -12.53 23.84 -2.84
C TYR A 309 -13.79 22.97 -2.69
N GLU A 310 -14.46 22.62 -3.79
CA GLU A 310 -15.55 21.65 -3.79
C GLU A 310 -15.08 20.27 -3.36
N GLN A 311 -13.88 19.83 -3.73
CA GLN A 311 -13.31 18.57 -3.26
C GLN A 311 -13.01 18.60 -1.76
N LEU A 312 -12.52 19.72 -1.22
CA LEU A 312 -12.32 19.91 0.22
C LEU A 312 -13.66 19.96 0.97
N LYS A 313 -14.65 20.66 0.44
CA LYS A 313 -16.02 20.69 0.99
C LYS A 313 -16.68 19.31 0.92
N LYS A 314 -16.55 18.57 -0.19
CA LYS A 314 -17.01 17.17 -0.33
C LYS A 314 -16.25 16.23 0.60
N LYS A 315 -14.96 16.46 0.86
CA LYS A 315 -14.18 15.72 1.87
C LYS A 315 -14.65 16.03 3.29
N GLN A 316 -15.08 17.26 3.59
CA GLN A 316 -15.67 17.62 4.88
C GLN A 316 -17.08 17.07 5.08
N LEU A 317 -17.84 16.86 4.00
CA LEU A 317 -19.22 16.33 4.01
C LEU A 317 -19.31 14.79 3.99
N LYS A 318 -18.17 14.09 4.03
CA LYS A 318 -18.12 12.62 4.09
C LYS A 318 -17.30 12.16 5.29
N PRO A 319 -17.66 11.02 5.90
CA PRO A 319 -16.85 10.43 6.96
C PRO A 319 -15.45 10.08 6.43
N SER A 320 -14.44 10.27 7.28
CA SER A 320 -13.03 10.07 6.94
C SER A 320 -12.48 8.69 7.32
N PHE A 321 -13.32 7.69 7.59
CA PHE A 321 -12.89 6.31 7.87
C PHE A 321 -12.67 5.54 6.55
N LEU A 322 -11.91 4.44 6.61
CA LEU A 322 -11.50 3.69 5.42
C LEU A 322 -12.52 2.63 5.01
N ASP A 323 -12.55 2.33 3.71
CA ASP A 323 -13.24 1.15 3.18
C ASP A 323 -12.54 -0.16 3.60
N MET A 324 -13.26 -1.26 3.43
CA MET A 324 -12.81 -2.61 3.78
C MET A 324 -11.51 -3.01 3.10
N VAL A 325 -10.66 -3.74 3.82
CA VAL A 325 -9.35 -4.17 3.37
C VAL A 325 -9.47 -5.04 2.11
N PRO A 326 -8.70 -4.74 1.05
CA PRO A 326 -8.71 -5.52 -0.17
C PRO A 326 -7.73 -6.71 -0.08
N TRP A 327 -8.11 -7.76 0.65
CA TRP A 327 -7.23 -8.91 1.00
C TRP A 327 -6.56 -9.64 -0.19
N TYR A 328 -7.16 -9.62 -1.38
CA TYR A 328 -6.64 -10.27 -2.60
C TYR A 328 -5.99 -9.31 -3.60
N SER A 329 -5.77 -8.07 -3.19
CA SER A 329 -5.23 -7.02 -4.04
C SER A 329 -3.71 -7.12 -3.98
N GLY A 330 -3.08 -7.71 -5.02
CA GLY A 330 -1.64 -8.03 -5.06
C GLY A 330 -0.68 -6.83 -4.92
N THR A 331 -1.20 -5.61 -4.79
CA THR A 331 -0.44 -4.37 -4.52
C THR A 331 -0.51 -3.89 -3.07
N SER A 332 -1.13 -4.63 -2.14
CA SER A 332 -1.07 -4.25 -0.73
C SER A 332 0.35 -4.49 -0.21
N ALA A 333 1.22 -3.51 -0.45
CA ALA A 333 2.52 -3.41 0.20
C ALA A 333 2.38 -3.62 1.71
N ASP A 334 1.23 -3.25 2.30
CA ASP A 334 0.90 -3.51 3.71
C ASP A 334 0.77 -4.99 4.07
N LEU A 335 0.23 -5.88 3.22
CA LEU A 335 0.12 -7.31 3.52
C LEU A 335 1.49 -7.99 3.39
N PHE A 336 2.25 -7.69 2.33
CA PHE A 336 3.62 -8.18 2.19
C PHE A 336 4.53 -7.65 3.29
N LYS A 337 4.39 -6.38 3.66
CA LYS A 337 5.07 -5.78 4.80
C LYS A 337 4.65 -6.43 6.11
N THR A 338 3.37 -6.74 6.31
CA THR A 338 2.90 -7.42 7.53
C THR A 338 3.48 -8.83 7.63
N VAL A 339 3.46 -9.61 6.54
CA VAL A 339 4.08 -10.94 6.48
C VAL A 339 5.60 -10.85 6.71
N PHE A 340 6.27 -9.84 6.14
CA PHE A 340 7.68 -9.60 6.35
C PHE A 340 8.01 -9.15 7.79
N ASP A 341 7.27 -8.19 8.33
CA ASP A 341 7.42 -7.68 9.70
C ASP A 341 7.15 -8.81 10.71
N LEU A 342 6.16 -9.68 10.43
CA LEU A 342 5.87 -10.88 11.22
C LEU A 342 6.99 -11.92 11.09
N LEU A 343 7.49 -12.21 9.88
CA LEU A 343 8.64 -13.10 9.68
C LEU A 343 9.85 -12.56 10.43
N VAL A 344 10.18 -11.27 10.31
CA VAL A 344 11.30 -10.65 11.03
C VAL A 344 11.07 -10.70 12.54
N SER A 345 9.88 -10.33 13.02
CA SER A 345 9.52 -10.38 14.44
C SER A 345 9.67 -11.80 15.01
N VAL A 346 9.13 -12.81 14.32
CA VAL A 346 9.10 -14.20 14.78
C VAL A 346 10.44 -14.91 14.59
N THR A 347 11.09 -14.76 13.43
CA THR A 347 12.32 -15.51 13.09
C THR A 347 13.62 -14.79 13.50
N VAL A 348 13.66 -13.46 13.48
CA VAL A 348 14.86 -12.68 13.83
C VAL A 348 14.83 -12.23 15.29
N PHE A 349 13.64 -11.89 15.81
CA PHE A 349 13.48 -11.34 17.17
C PHE A 349 12.78 -12.27 18.18
N LEU A 350 12.72 -13.58 17.89
CA LEU A 350 12.30 -14.68 18.79
C LEU A 350 11.92 -14.21 20.21
N GLY A 351 10.63 -14.00 20.48
CA GLY A 351 10.06 -13.88 21.84
C GLY A 351 10.65 -12.82 22.78
N ARG A 352 11.52 -11.90 22.33
CA ARG A 352 12.24 -10.98 23.23
C ARG A 352 11.49 -9.69 23.59
N PHE A 353 10.32 -9.46 23.02
CA PHE A 353 9.50 -8.27 23.29
C PHE A 353 8.03 -8.62 23.57
N ASP A 354 7.78 -9.62 24.42
CA ASP A 354 6.46 -9.75 25.02
C ASP A 354 6.24 -8.57 25.98
N MET A 355 5.41 -7.62 25.56
CA MET A 355 5.11 -6.42 26.32
C MET A 355 4.46 -6.75 27.68
N ARG A 356 3.78 -7.90 27.82
CA ARG A 356 3.21 -8.35 29.11
C ARG A 356 4.31 -8.68 30.10
N MET A 357 5.38 -9.35 29.66
CA MET A 357 6.57 -9.59 30.49
C MET A 357 7.27 -8.28 30.85
N MET A 358 7.35 -7.33 29.92
CA MET A 358 7.91 -6.00 30.19
C MET A 358 7.05 -5.23 31.22
N GLN A 359 5.73 -5.27 31.11
CA GLN A 359 4.81 -4.68 32.09
C GLN A 359 4.99 -5.31 33.47
N ALA A 360 5.07 -6.64 33.55
CA ALA A 360 5.31 -7.35 34.81
C ALA A 360 6.68 -6.97 35.41
N ALA A 361 7.72 -6.86 34.59
CA ALA A 361 9.05 -6.44 35.05
C ALA A 361 9.09 -4.98 35.52
N MET A 362 8.48 -4.05 34.78
CA MET A 362 8.39 -2.64 35.16
C MET A 362 7.59 -2.44 36.44
N SER A 363 6.53 -3.23 36.65
CA SER A 363 5.72 -3.17 37.86
C SER A 363 6.50 -3.57 39.13
N ARG A 364 7.48 -4.47 39.03
CA ARG A 364 8.35 -4.86 40.16
C ARG A 364 9.42 -3.81 40.51
N VAL A 365 9.76 -2.91 39.59
CA VAL A 365 10.79 -1.87 39.82
C VAL A 365 10.19 -0.63 40.50
N GLN A 366 8.86 -0.47 40.49
CA GLN A 366 8.14 0.66 41.06
C GLN A 366 7.46 0.33 42.41
N ASP A 367 8.06 -0.54 43.24
CA ASP A 367 7.61 -0.93 44.59
C ASP A 367 7.65 0.22 45.64
N GLY A 368 7.14 1.40 45.27
CA GLY A 368 6.92 2.54 46.15
C GLY A 368 5.69 3.39 45.80
N ALA A 369 5.01 3.12 44.67
CA ALA A 369 3.77 3.80 44.30
C ALA A 369 2.68 2.77 43.97
N GLN A 370 1.60 2.76 44.75
CA GLN A 370 0.39 1.98 44.50
C GLN A 370 -0.18 2.28 43.11
N GLN A 371 0.27 1.58 42.06
CA GLN A 371 -0.41 1.58 40.78
C GLN A 371 -1.58 0.59 40.86
N GLY A 372 -2.80 1.12 40.82
CA GLY A 372 -4.04 0.37 41.01
C GLY A 372 -4.14 -0.91 40.15
N ASP A 373 -4.52 -1.99 40.82
CA ASP A 373 -4.70 -3.33 40.26
C ASP A 373 -5.64 -3.34 39.03
N PRO A 374 -5.51 -4.31 38.12
CA PRO A 374 -6.41 -4.46 36.96
C PRO A 374 -7.83 -4.95 37.33
N LEU A 375 -8.21 -4.82 38.61
CA LEU A 375 -9.53 -5.11 39.16
C LEU A 375 -10.32 -3.81 39.30
N PHE A 376 -11.55 -3.80 38.81
CA PHE A 376 -12.47 -2.67 38.92
C PHE A 376 -13.81 -3.12 39.50
N ASP A 377 -14.22 -2.52 40.61
CA ASP A 377 -15.42 -2.89 41.37
C ASP A 377 -16.46 -1.76 41.48
N HIS A 378 -16.23 -0.64 40.79
CA HIS A 378 -17.06 0.56 40.88
C HIS A 378 -18.48 0.41 40.34
N PHE A 379 -18.78 -0.69 39.65
CA PHE A 379 -20.14 -1.03 39.20
C PHE A 379 -20.93 -1.90 40.20
N SER A 380 -20.27 -2.52 41.18
CA SER A 380 -20.85 -3.56 42.05
C SER A 380 -22.10 -3.14 42.83
N GLU A 381 -22.23 -1.85 43.15
CA GLU A 381 -23.31 -1.28 43.97
C GLU A 381 -24.57 -0.91 43.17
N LYS A 382 -24.58 -1.06 41.84
CA LYS A 382 -25.77 -0.76 41.02
C LYS A 382 -26.85 -1.84 41.17
N ASP A 383 -28.12 -1.48 41.03
CA ASP A 383 -29.24 -2.44 41.14
C ASP A 383 -29.51 -3.21 39.84
N GLU A 384 -29.55 -2.50 38.72
CA GLU A 384 -29.69 -3.03 37.36
C GLU A 384 -28.53 -2.51 36.51
N PHE A 385 -28.08 -3.28 35.52
CA PHE A 385 -26.93 -2.89 34.73
C PHE A 385 -26.99 -3.37 33.28
N TRP A 386 -26.84 -2.42 32.36
CA TRP A 386 -26.78 -2.68 30.93
C TRP A 386 -25.34 -2.57 30.43
N PHE A 387 -24.92 -3.55 29.63
CA PHE A 387 -23.60 -3.51 28.99
C PHE A 387 -23.62 -4.18 27.62
N ASP A 388 -22.69 -3.80 26.76
CA ASP A 388 -22.62 -4.22 25.37
C ASP A 388 -21.30 -4.94 25.08
N PHE A 389 -21.32 -5.95 24.20
CA PHE A 389 -20.15 -6.64 23.67
C PHE A 389 -20.12 -6.54 22.14
N LEU A 390 -18.94 -6.25 21.60
CA LEU A 390 -18.62 -6.40 20.19
C LEU A 390 -17.17 -6.88 20.02
N ALA A 391 -16.82 -7.40 18.84
CA ALA A 391 -15.44 -7.72 18.48
C ALA A 391 -15.21 -7.54 16.97
N ASP A 392 -13.94 -7.60 16.55
CA ASP A 392 -13.52 -7.62 15.14
C ASP A 392 -13.97 -6.38 14.38
N THR A 393 -13.47 -5.26 14.89
CA THR A 393 -13.73 -3.94 14.33
C THR A 393 -12.59 -3.51 13.42
N GLY A 394 -12.87 -2.50 12.60
CA GLY A 394 -11.78 -1.81 11.92
C GLY A 394 -11.15 -2.58 10.76
N ASP A 395 -11.89 -3.47 10.10
CA ASP A 395 -11.63 -3.82 8.70
C ASP A 395 -12.46 -2.90 7.77
N GLY A 396 -13.79 -2.84 7.89
CA GLY A 396 -14.61 -1.88 7.14
C GLY A 396 -15.12 -0.69 7.97
N GLY A 397 -14.83 0.55 7.56
CA GLY A 397 -15.30 1.75 8.27
C GLY A 397 -16.82 1.93 8.26
N ASN A 398 -17.49 1.61 7.14
CA ASN A 398 -18.96 1.64 7.05
C ASN A 398 -19.62 0.64 8.01
N SER A 399 -19.08 -0.58 8.11
CA SER A 399 -19.59 -1.63 8.99
C SER A 399 -19.33 -1.31 10.46
N SER A 400 -18.09 -0.91 10.81
CA SER A 400 -17.75 -0.45 12.16
C SER A 400 -18.63 0.72 12.61
N TYR A 401 -18.83 1.71 11.74
CA TYR A 401 -19.65 2.88 12.06
C TYR A 401 -21.12 2.53 12.26
N SER A 402 -21.66 1.58 11.47
CA SER A 402 -23.05 1.16 11.60
C SER A 402 -23.36 0.58 12.98
N ILE A 403 -22.44 -0.23 13.52
CA ILE A 403 -22.57 -0.80 14.85
C ILE A 403 -22.28 0.24 15.93
N ALA A 404 -21.22 1.05 15.77
CA ALA A 404 -20.91 2.14 16.69
C ALA A 404 -22.09 3.14 16.84
N ARG A 405 -22.78 3.48 15.74
CA ARG A 405 -23.98 4.35 15.76
C ARG A 405 -25.09 3.76 16.61
N LEU A 406 -25.34 2.44 16.54
CA LEU A 406 -26.34 1.75 17.36
C LEU A 406 -25.95 1.74 18.85
N LEU A 407 -24.68 1.47 19.14
CA LEU A 407 -24.13 1.47 20.50
C LEU A 407 -24.18 2.85 21.16
N ALA A 408 -24.06 3.92 20.37
CA ALA A 408 -24.07 5.29 20.88
C ALA A 408 -25.46 5.79 21.29
N GLN A 409 -26.54 5.26 20.70
CA GLN A 409 -27.88 5.79 20.92
C GLN A 409 -28.34 5.62 22.37
N PRO A 410 -29.04 6.60 22.96
CA PRO A 410 -29.60 6.49 24.32
C PRO A 410 -30.54 5.29 24.49
N SER A 411 -31.32 4.99 23.44
CA SER A 411 -32.12 3.77 23.34
C SER A 411 -32.21 3.32 21.88
N VAL A 412 -32.40 2.02 21.68
CA VAL A 412 -32.64 1.42 20.37
C VAL A 412 -34.07 0.91 20.33
N GLN A 413 -34.87 1.47 19.44
CA GLN A 413 -36.25 1.05 19.21
C GLN A 413 -36.27 -0.18 18.31
N LEU A 414 -36.84 -1.27 18.80
CA LEU A 414 -37.00 -2.50 18.03
C LEU A 414 -38.30 -2.45 17.24
N LYS A 415 -38.34 -3.19 16.12
CA LYS A 415 -39.56 -3.35 15.33
C LYS A 415 -40.70 -4.04 16.09
N SER A 416 -40.38 -4.76 17.18
CA SER A 416 -41.38 -5.34 18.09
C SER A 416 -42.10 -4.31 18.94
N GLY A 417 -41.63 -3.06 18.98
CA GLY A 417 -42.13 -2.00 19.87
C GLY A 417 -41.36 -1.87 21.19
N ASP A 418 -40.44 -2.80 21.48
CA ASP A 418 -39.59 -2.73 22.67
C ASP A 418 -38.46 -1.72 22.50
N SER A 419 -38.14 -0.99 23.57
CA SER A 419 -37.04 -0.03 23.62
C SER A 419 -35.92 -0.54 24.50
N LEU A 420 -34.73 -0.76 23.94
CA LEU A 420 -33.56 -1.21 24.71
C LEU A 420 -32.66 -0.02 25.07
N PRO A 421 -32.44 0.29 26.36
CA PRO A 421 -31.52 1.33 26.80
C PRO A 421 -30.09 1.06 26.36
N ARG A 422 -29.28 2.12 26.24
CA ARG A 422 -27.84 2.03 25.98
C ARG A 422 -27.11 1.31 27.12
N GLY A 423 -26.09 0.51 26.79
CA GLY A 423 -25.17 -0.01 27.79
C GLY A 423 -24.36 1.10 28.48
N ASN A 424 -24.18 0.98 29.79
CA ASN A 424 -23.26 1.81 30.56
C ASN A 424 -21.80 1.38 30.37
N LEU A 425 -21.57 0.14 29.95
CA LEU A 425 -20.27 -0.46 29.72
C LEU A 425 -20.22 -1.07 28.32
N LEU A 426 -19.15 -0.77 27.58
CA LEU A 426 -18.81 -1.38 26.30
C LEU A 426 -17.60 -2.30 26.47
N LEU A 427 -17.73 -3.53 26.01
CA LEU A 427 -16.67 -4.54 26.01
C LEU A 427 -16.28 -4.83 24.56
N VAL A 428 -15.01 -4.61 24.22
CA VAL A 428 -14.48 -4.88 22.87
C VAL A 428 -13.55 -6.08 22.91
N GLY A 429 -13.95 -7.15 22.22
CA GLY A 429 -13.33 -8.46 22.22
C GLY A 429 -12.15 -8.64 21.26
N GLY A 430 -11.32 -7.62 21.05
CA GLY A 430 -10.13 -7.72 20.19
C GLY A 430 -10.36 -7.39 18.72
N ASP A 431 -9.24 -7.43 18.00
CA ASP A 431 -9.09 -7.07 16.58
C ASP A 431 -9.65 -5.69 16.27
N LEU A 432 -8.87 -4.68 16.66
CA LEU A 432 -9.32 -3.30 16.59
C LEU A 432 -9.08 -2.67 15.22
N ALA A 433 -8.00 -3.06 14.53
CA ALA A 433 -7.65 -2.46 13.24
C ALA A 433 -6.90 -3.42 12.30
N TYR A 434 -7.45 -3.60 11.10
CA TYR A 434 -6.89 -4.46 10.05
C TYR A 434 -6.10 -3.67 9.00
N PRO A 435 -5.18 -4.33 8.24
CA PRO A 435 -4.73 -5.70 8.42
C PRO A 435 -3.69 -5.85 9.54
N ASN A 436 -3.15 -4.73 10.03
CA ASN A 436 -2.10 -4.71 11.04
C ASN A 436 -2.22 -3.46 11.91
N PRO A 437 -1.63 -3.47 13.12
CA PRO A 437 -1.68 -2.36 14.03
C PRO A 437 -0.69 -1.28 13.55
N SER A 438 -1.18 -0.05 13.50
CA SER A 438 -0.37 1.14 13.22
C SER A 438 -1.14 2.37 13.67
N VAL A 439 -0.45 3.51 13.84
CA VAL A 439 -1.07 4.81 14.12
C VAL A 439 -2.18 5.10 13.11
N PHE A 440 -1.91 4.88 11.81
CA PHE A 440 -2.87 5.17 10.75
C PHE A 440 -4.10 4.25 10.77
N THR A 441 -3.90 2.94 10.93
CA THR A 441 -5.01 1.97 10.94
C THR A 441 -5.87 2.11 12.18
N TYR A 442 -5.28 2.27 13.37
CA TYR A 442 -6.04 2.52 14.60
C TYR A 442 -6.86 3.80 14.52
N GLU A 443 -6.27 4.92 14.08
CA GLU A 443 -7.02 6.17 13.95
C GLU A 443 -8.17 6.03 12.95
N LYS A 444 -7.88 5.58 11.73
CA LYS A 444 -8.84 5.66 10.62
C LYS A 444 -9.86 4.52 10.60
N ARG A 445 -9.52 3.35 11.15
CA ARG A 445 -10.39 2.15 11.12
C ARG A 445 -11.06 1.85 12.45
N PHE A 446 -10.40 2.15 13.59
CA PHE A 446 -10.97 1.95 14.91
C PHE A 446 -11.53 3.24 15.50
N ILE A 447 -10.68 4.23 15.83
CA ILE A 447 -11.08 5.42 16.61
C ILE A 447 -12.15 6.26 15.89
N ARG A 448 -11.93 6.61 14.62
CA ARG A 448 -12.82 7.55 13.90
C ARG A 448 -14.28 7.09 13.79
N PRO A 449 -14.59 5.82 13.48
CA PRO A 449 -15.97 5.32 13.55
C PRO A 449 -16.63 5.54 14.92
N PHE A 450 -15.96 5.21 16.03
CA PHE A 450 -16.53 5.41 17.37
C PHE A 450 -16.65 6.89 17.73
N GLU A 451 -15.65 7.70 17.38
CA GLU A 451 -15.65 9.16 17.59
C GLU A 451 -16.81 9.84 16.85
N TYR A 452 -17.13 9.39 15.63
CA TYR A 452 -18.29 9.90 14.89
C TYR A 452 -19.63 9.40 15.42
N ALA A 453 -19.65 8.27 16.12
CA ALA A 453 -20.87 7.72 16.69
C ALA A 453 -21.20 8.40 18.01
N LEU A 454 -20.18 8.64 18.83
CA LEU A 454 -20.27 9.32 20.11
C LEU A 454 -19.01 10.18 20.26
N GLN A 455 -19.14 11.51 20.22
CA GLN A 455 -17.98 12.39 20.23
C GLN A 455 -17.26 12.41 21.59
N PRO A 456 -15.93 12.58 21.61
CA PRO A 456 -15.19 12.77 22.84
C PRO A 456 -15.56 14.11 23.50
N PRO A 457 -15.21 14.29 24.78
CA PRO A 457 -15.38 15.58 25.45
C PRO A 457 -14.65 16.71 24.72
N SER A 458 -15.16 17.93 24.79
CA SER A 458 -14.64 19.09 24.04
C SER A 458 -13.18 19.45 24.34
N TRP A 459 -12.67 19.09 25.52
CA TRP A 459 -11.29 19.32 25.94
C TRP A 459 -10.33 18.19 25.53
N TYR A 460 -10.84 17.08 24.99
CA TYR A 460 -10.01 15.97 24.50
C TYR A 460 -9.17 16.43 23.30
N LYS A 461 -7.89 16.04 23.29
CA LYS A 461 -6.98 16.28 22.16
C LYS A 461 -6.49 14.94 21.60
N ASP A 462 -6.51 14.81 20.28
CA ASP A 462 -6.14 13.56 19.58
C ASP A 462 -4.72 13.06 19.94
N GLU A 463 -3.79 13.97 20.24
CA GLU A 463 -2.40 13.66 20.56
C GLU A 463 -2.13 13.42 22.06
N GLN A 464 -3.12 13.68 22.93
CA GLN A 464 -2.93 13.64 24.37
C GLN A 464 -2.77 12.20 24.89
N ILE A 465 -1.78 12.02 25.75
CA ILE A 465 -1.55 10.83 26.55
C ILE A 465 -1.94 11.15 28.00
N ALA A 466 -2.65 10.23 28.65
CA ALA A 466 -3.05 10.36 30.04
C ALA A 466 -1.82 10.35 30.95
N VAL A 467 -1.65 11.39 31.77
CA VAL A 467 -0.56 11.43 32.77
C VAL A 467 -0.93 10.56 33.97
N LYS A 468 -2.19 10.67 34.42
CA LYS A 468 -2.78 9.84 35.48
C LYS A 468 -4.10 9.28 35.00
N LYS A 469 -4.12 7.98 34.70
CA LYS A 469 -5.30 7.30 34.16
C LYS A 469 -6.20 6.73 35.28
N PRO A 470 -7.54 6.86 35.19
CA PRO A 470 -8.30 7.67 34.22
C PRO A 470 -8.26 9.17 34.54
N GLU A 471 -8.26 10.02 33.52
CA GLU A 471 -8.52 11.46 33.67
C GLU A 471 -10.04 11.71 33.61
N LEU A 472 -10.64 11.88 34.79
CA LEU A 472 -12.07 12.10 34.94
C LEU A 472 -12.47 13.54 34.57
N PRO A 473 -13.72 13.78 34.12
CA PRO A 473 -14.24 15.13 33.93
C PRO A 473 -14.19 15.97 35.20
N ALA A 474 -14.11 17.30 35.04
CA ALA A 474 -14.13 18.22 36.17
C ALA A 474 -15.40 18.05 37.03
N GLY A 475 -15.24 17.98 38.34
CA GLY A 475 -16.34 17.76 39.29
C GLY A 475 -16.62 16.29 39.64
N VAL A 476 -15.96 15.34 38.98
CA VAL A 476 -16.06 13.90 39.29
C VAL A 476 -14.85 13.45 40.12
N SER A 477 -15.08 12.98 41.35
CA SER A 477 -14.01 12.58 42.27
C SER A 477 -13.38 11.23 41.93
N ASP A 478 -14.20 10.26 41.52
CA ASP A 478 -13.80 8.87 41.29
C ASP A 478 -14.70 8.19 40.24
N LEU A 479 -14.36 6.94 39.88
CA LEU A 479 -15.10 6.16 38.90
C LEU A 479 -16.50 5.74 39.35
N LYS A 480 -16.79 5.68 40.66
CA LYS A 480 -18.12 5.31 41.18
C LYS A 480 -19.13 6.42 40.90
N HIS A 481 -18.68 7.67 40.92
CA HIS A 481 -19.51 8.86 40.66
C HIS A 481 -19.55 9.29 39.18
N TYR A 482 -18.94 8.52 38.26
CA TYR A 482 -18.99 8.81 36.83
C TYR A 482 -20.20 8.12 36.16
N ASP A 483 -21.15 8.91 35.67
CA ASP A 483 -22.40 8.41 35.05
C ASP A 483 -22.33 8.19 33.54
N GLY A 484 -21.23 8.57 32.89
CA GLY A 484 -21.05 8.37 31.45
C GLY A 484 -20.69 6.93 31.07
N PRO A 485 -20.80 6.56 29.79
CA PRO A 485 -20.48 5.21 29.34
C PRO A 485 -18.97 4.97 29.39
N GLN A 486 -18.59 3.74 29.76
CA GLN A 486 -17.20 3.30 29.86
C GLN A 486 -16.89 2.22 28.82
N CYS A 487 -15.61 2.05 28.47
CA CYS A 487 -15.16 1.03 27.52
C CYS A 487 -13.95 0.28 28.06
N PHE A 488 -14.00 -1.04 27.96
CA PHE A 488 -12.90 -1.95 28.21
C PHE A 488 -12.67 -2.85 27.00
N VAL A 489 -11.42 -3.16 26.73
CA VAL A 489 -10.95 -3.74 25.46
C VAL A 489 -9.87 -4.76 25.77
N ILE A 490 -9.97 -5.94 25.18
CA ILE A 490 -8.86 -6.90 25.11
C ILE A 490 -8.23 -6.85 23.71
N PRO A 491 -6.94 -7.18 23.54
CA PRO A 491 -6.30 -7.24 22.21
C PRO A 491 -6.63 -8.55 21.49
N GLY A 492 -6.73 -8.48 20.16
CA GLY A 492 -6.78 -9.64 19.27
C GLY A 492 -5.45 -9.93 18.58
N ASN A 493 -5.42 -10.95 17.73
CA ASN A 493 -4.21 -11.35 17.00
C ASN A 493 -3.70 -10.22 16.09
N HIS A 494 -4.60 -9.44 15.47
CA HIS A 494 -4.27 -8.29 14.64
C HIS A 494 -3.70 -7.10 15.44
N ASP A 495 -3.90 -7.05 16.76
CA ASP A 495 -3.32 -6.02 17.63
C ASP A 495 -1.90 -6.39 18.10
N TRP A 496 -1.53 -7.66 17.96
CA TRP A 496 -0.28 -8.22 18.46
C TRP A 496 0.84 -8.25 17.41
N PHE A 497 0.56 -7.99 16.13
CA PHE A 497 1.59 -8.03 15.07
C PHE A 497 2.73 -7.01 15.24
N ASP A 498 2.54 -5.94 16.03
CA ASP A 498 3.62 -4.99 16.40
C ASP A 498 4.16 -5.20 17.82
N GLY A 499 3.86 -6.33 18.47
CA GLY A 499 4.24 -6.60 19.85
C GLY A 499 3.40 -5.81 20.87
N LEU A 500 2.12 -5.52 20.55
CA LEU A 500 1.15 -4.83 21.40
C LEU A 500 1.43 -3.33 21.63
N HIS A 501 2.41 -2.75 20.94
CA HIS A 501 2.83 -1.37 21.16
C HIS A 501 1.73 -0.35 20.83
N THR A 502 1.06 -0.50 19.68
CA THR A 502 -0.02 0.40 19.27
C THR A 502 -1.23 0.30 20.21
N PHE A 503 -1.59 -0.92 20.63
CA PHE A 503 -2.65 -1.15 21.60
C PHE A 503 -2.38 -0.42 22.92
N MET A 504 -1.16 -0.55 23.47
CA MET A 504 -0.79 0.12 24.71
C MET A 504 -0.94 1.65 24.61
N ARG A 505 -0.49 2.22 23.49
CA ARG A 505 -0.62 3.67 23.25
C ARG A 505 -2.07 4.14 23.14
N TYR A 506 -2.92 3.42 22.41
CA TYR A 506 -4.26 3.89 22.09
C TYR A 506 -5.33 3.47 23.09
N ILE A 507 -5.13 2.35 23.77
CA ILE A 507 -6.10 1.80 24.72
C ILE A 507 -5.64 2.05 26.14
N CYS A 508 -4.42 1.66 26.51
CA CYS A 508 -3.94 1.77 27.88
C CYS A 508 -3.48 3.19 28.26
N HIS A 509 -3.03 4.02 27.30
CA HIS A 509 -2.53 5.37 27.58
C HIS A 509 -3.49 6.51 27.19
N LYS A 510 -4.52 6.27 26.39
CA LYS A 510 -5.60 7.26 26.14
C LYS A 510 -6.78 7.05 27.09
N ASN A 511 -7.52 8.12 27.36
CA ASN A 511 -8.68 8.10 28.25
C ASN A 511 -10.02 7.89 27.53
N TRP A 512 -10.10 8.11 26.21
CA TRP A 512 -11.38 8.19 25.50
C TRP A 512 -11.33 7.46 24.17
N LEU A 513 -12.32 6.61 23.93
CA LEU A 513 -12.68 6.08 22.62
C LEU A 513 -13.94 6.83 22.21
N GLY A 514 -13.83 7.89 21.40
CA GLY A 514 -14.96 8.81 21.24
C GLY A 514 -15.48 9.29 22.61
N GLY A 515 -16.79 9.18 22.87
CA GLY A 515 -17.40 9.54 24.15
C GLY A 515 -17.42 8.44 25.21
N TRP A 516 -16.77 7.29 24.99
CA TRP A 516 -16.61 6.24 25.99
C TRP A 516 -15.31 6.44 26.79
N LEU A 517 -15.41 6.51 28.11
CA LEU A 517 -14.25 6.60 29.00
C LEU A 517 -13.54 5.23 29.08
N MET A 518 -12.24 5.19 28.82
CA MET A 518 -11.41 3.99 28.93
C MET A 518 -10.55 4.06 30.18
N PRO A 519 -10.89 3.38 31.30
CA PRO A 519 -10.11 3.42 32.53
C PRO A 519 -8.95 2.39 32.57
N GLN A 520 -8.98 1.35 31.72
CA GLN A 520 -8.02 0.24 31.77
C GLN A 520 -6.57 0.67 31.59
N LYS A 521 -5.64 -0.01 32.28
CA LYS A 521 -4.18 0.26 32.20
C LYS A 521 -3.36 -0.89 31.65
N LYS A 522 -3.94 -2.09 31.63
CA LYS A 522 -3.34 -3.33 31.12
C LYS A 522 -4.19 -3.89 29.97
N SER A 523 -3.66 -4.89 29.28
CA SER A 523 -4.35 -5.59 28.19
C SER A 523 -5.40 -6.59 28.65
N TYR A 524 -5.35 -6.97 29.93
CA TYR A 524 -6.34 -7.81 30.61
C TYR A 524 -6.92 -7.07 31.83
N PHE A 525 -8.12 -7.47 32.26
CA PHE A 525 -8.83 -6.84 33.37
C PHE A 525 -9.86 -7.78 34.02
N ALA A 526 -10.23 -7.47 35.26
CA ALA A 526 -11.36 -8.07 35.96
C ALA A 526 -12.36 -6.98 36.37
N LEU A 527 -13.65 -7.19 36.09
CA LEU A 527 -14.73 -6.30 36.54
C LEU A 527 -15.65 -7.05 37.51
N GLN A 528 -15.97 -6.43 38.64
CA GLN A 528 -17.06 -6.86 39.50
C GLN A 528 -18.31 -6.06 39.14
N LEU A 529 -19.33 -6.76 38.65
CA LEU A 529 -20.62 -6.22 38.28
C LEU A 529 -21.64 -6.42 39.43
N PRO A 530 -22.82 -5.78 39.34
CA PRO A 530 -23.92 -6.03 40.25
C PRO A 530 -24.31 -7.49 40.39
N LYS A 531 -25.02 -7.78 41.49
CA LYS A 531 -25.70 -9.07 41.71
C LYS A 531 -24.76 -10.28 41.57
N ARG A 532 -23.49 -10.10 41.97
CA ARG A 532 -22.45 -11.15 42.01
C ARG A 532 -22.02 -11.67 40.63
N TRP A 533 -22.12 -10.83 39.61
CA TRP A 533 -21.55 -11.10 38.30
C TRP A 533 -20.13 -10.57 38.20
N TRP A 534 -19.28 -11.29 37.47
CA TRP A 534 -17.90 -10.91 37.19
C TRP A 534 -17.61 -11.03 35.70
N ILE A 535 -16.73 -10.16 35.19
CA ILE A 535 -16.17 -10.26 33.84
C ILE A 535 -14.66 -10.39 33.93
N PHE A 536 -14.10 -11.41 33.29
CA PHE A 536 -12.65 -11.54 33.08
C PHE A 536 -12.32 -11.37 31.60
N GLY A 537 -11.62 -10.29 31.26
CA GLY A 537 -11.07 -10.04 29.93
C GLY A 537 -9.65 -10.56 29.83
N LEU A 538 -9.41 -11.56 28.98
CA LEU A 538 -8.14 -12.27 28.86
C LEU A 538 -7.37 -11.86 27.60
N ASP A 539 -6.05 -11.74 27.71
CA ASP A 539 -5.14 -11.45 26.59
C ASP A 539 -4.35 -12.72 26.20
N LEU A 540 -4.74 -13.32 25.08
CA LEU A 540 -4.18 -14.60 24.60
C LEU A 540 -2.92 -14.44 23.74
N ALA A 541 -2.60 -13.22 23.33
CA ALA A 541 -1.63 -12.90 22.27
C ALA A 541 -1.70 -13.84 21.05
N LEU A 542 -0.56 -14.07 20.37
CA LEU A 542 -0.47 -14.91 19.18
C LEU A 542 -0.35 -16.42 19.45
N HIS A 543 -0.32 -16.85 20.72
CA HIS A 543 -0.09 -18.25 21.13
C HIS A 543 -1.37 -18.92 21.64
N GLY A 544 -2.49 -18.20 21.69
CA GLY A 544 -3.80 -18.75 22.05
C GLY A 544 -3.92 -19.18 23.52
N ASP A 545 -3.15 -18.57 24.44
CA ASP A 545 -3.22 -18.88 25.86
C ASP A 545 -2.84 -17.66 26.73
N ILE A 546 -3.24 -17.70 28.00
CA ILE A 546 -2.85 -16.69 28.99
C ILE A 546 -1.45 -17.01 29.54
N ASP A 547 -0.68 -15.96 29.84
CA ASP A 547 0.62 -16.12 30.50
C ASP A 547 0.48 -16.45 32.00
N VAL A 548 1.61 -16.77 32.63
CA VAL A 548 1.67 -17.15 34.06
C VAL A 548 1.24 -16.01 35.00
N TYR A 549 1.47 -14.75 34.63
CA TYR A 549 1.09 -13.60 35.46
C TYR A 549 -0.42 -13.37 35.43
N GLN A 550 -1.04 -13.46 34.26
CA GLN A 550 -2.49 -13.44 34.10
C GLN A 550 -3.13 -14.61 34.86
N PHE A 551 -2.61 -15.83 34.66
CA PHE A 551 -3.12 -17.01 35.36
C PHE A 551 -3.07 -16.83 36.88
N LYS A 552 -1.94 -16.36 37.42
CA LYS A 552 -1.79 -16.07 38.85
C LYS A 552 -2.80 -15.03 39.32
N PHE A 553 -2.90 -13.89 38.64
CA PHE A 553 -3.82 -12.80 38.98
C PHE A 553 -5.27 -13.26 39.04
N PHE A 554 -5.76 -13.94 38.00
CA PHE A 554 -7.15 -14.41 37.98
C PHE A 554 -7.37 -15.52 39.02
N SER A 555 -6.42 -16.44 39.21
CA SER A 555 -6.53 -17.50 40.21
C SER A 555 -6.59 -16.96 41.64
N GLU A 556 -5.83 -15.91 41.96
CA GLU A 556 -5.88 -15.21 43.25
C GLU A 556 -7.24 -14.51 43.44
N ILE A 557 -7.74 -13.78 42.44
CA ILE A 557 -9.09 -13.19 42.50
C ILE A 557 -10.17 -14.26 42.73
N ILE A 558 -10.08 -15.37 42.00
CA ILE A 558 -11.05 -16.47 42.09
C ILE A 558 -11.07 -17.09 43.49
N LYS A 559 -9.90 -17.16 44.14
CA LYS A 559 -9.73 -17.73 45.48
C LYS A 559 -10.15 -16.76 46.58
N ASP A 560 -9.78 -15.49 46.44
CA ASP A 560 -9.85 -14.52 47.53
C ASP A 560 -11.13 -13.67 47.49
N LYS A 561 -11.77 -13.51 46.32
CA LYS A 561 -12.90 -12.57 46.13
C LYS A 561 -14.14 -13.16 45.47
N VAL A 562 -14.00 -14.16 44.59
CA VAL A 562 -15.15 -14.76 43.89
C VAL A 562 -15.74 -15.87 44.74
N GLU A 563 -16.95 -15.68 45.25
CA GLU A 563 -17.64 -16.68 46.08
C GLU A 563 -18.14 -17.88 45.24
N ASP A 564 -18.55 -18.98 45.90
CA ASP A 564 -19.02 -20.19 45.23
C ASP A 564 -20.31 -19.99 44.40
N ASN A 565 -21.13 -19.03 44.80
CA ASN A 565 -22.40 -18.68 44.16
C ASN A 565 -22.28 -17.56 43.10
N ASP A 566 -21.08 -17.03 42.91
CA ASP A 566 -20.83 -15.97 41.93
C ASP A 566 -20.83 -16.51 40.50
N SER A 567 -21.14 -15.64 39.54
CA SER A 567 -21.20 -15.99 38.12
C SER A 567 -20.17 -15.21 37.34
N VAL A 568 -19.39 -15.91 36.51
CA VAL A 568 -18.27 -15.34 35.76
C VAL A 568 -18.54 -15.43 34.26
N ILE A 569 -18.30 -14.30 33.58
CA ILE A 569 -18.24 -14.18 32.12
C ILE A 569 -16.78 -14.09 31.72
N ILE A 570 -16.31 -14.99 30.85
CA ILE A 570 -14.97 -14.91 30.28
C ILE A 570 -15.06 -14.30 28.89
N ILE A 571 -14.17 -13.35 28.61
CA ILE A 571 -14.01 -12.74 27.30
C ILE A 571 -12.62 -13.09 26.78
N THR A 572 -12.58 -13.74 25.62
CA THR A 572 -11.35 -14.00 24.85
C THR A 572 -11.51 -13.41 23.45
N HIS A 573 -10.43 -13.02 22.78
CA HIS A 573 -10.59 -12.53 21.40
C HIS A 573 -10.90 -13.68 20.45
N GLU A 574 -10.30 -14.85 20.68
CA GLU A 574 -10.44 -16.01 19.82
C GLU A 574 -11.39 -17.08 20.43
N PRO A 575 -12.26 -17.73 19.62
CA PRO A 575 -13.12 -18.82 20.04
C PRO A 575 -12.39 -20.15 19.90
N ASN A 576 -11.35 -20.38 20.71
CA ASN A 576 -10.52 -21.60 20.64
C ASN A 576 -11.36 -22.89 20.66
N TRP A 577 -12.54 -22.91 21.31
CA TRP A 577 -13.40 -24.09 21.29
C TRP A 577 -13.91 -24.48 19.89
N LEU A 578 -14.15 -23.51 18.99
CA LEU A 578 -14.53 -23.79 17.61
C LEU A 578 -13.30 -24.01 16.73
N LEU A 579 -12.25 -23.21 16.90
CA LEU A 579 -11.05 -23.31 16.08
C LEU A 579 -10.27 -24.59 16.37
N ASP A 580 -10.06 -24.95 17.64
CA ASP A 580 -9.43 -26.21 18.04
C ASP A 580 -10.22 -27.41 17.49
N TRP A 581 -11.56 -27.36 17.57
CA TRP A 581 -12.41 -28.39 16.97
C TRP A 581 -12.25 -28.47 15.45
N TYR A 582 -12.21 -27.32 14.77
CA TYR A 582 -12.09 -27.26 13.32
C TYR A 582 -10.72 -27.76 12.83
N TRP A 583 -9.65 -27.35 13.51
CA TRP A 583 -8.25 -27.71 13.18
C TRP A 583 -7.82 -29.06 13.76
N ASN A 584 -8.63 -29.64 14.65
CA ASN A 584 -8.29 -30.83 15.43
C ASN A 584 -7.00 -30.63 16.25
N GLU A 585 -6.92 -29.48 16.91
CA GLU A 585 -5.84 -29.05 17.78
C GLU A 585 -6.33 -28.90 19.23
N SER A 586 -5.43 -28.57 20.14
CA SER A 586 -5.77 -28.24 21.53
C SER A 586 -4.86 -27.11 22.00
N SER A 587 -5.45 -25.94 22.19
CA SER A 587 -4.82 -24.72 22.67
C SER A 587 -5.37 -24.33 24.07
N GLY A 588 -4.84 -23.26 24.66
CA GLY A 588 -5.41 -22.69 25.89
C GLY A 588 -5.31 -23.59 27.14
N LYS A 589 -4.15 -24.17 27.45
CA LYS A 589 -3.98 -25.04 28.64
C LYS A 589 -4.18 -24.28 29.94
N ASN A 590 -3.63 -23.07 30.06
CA ASN A 590 -3.77 -22.27 31.28
C ASN A 590 -5.22 -21.80 31.44
N ILE A 591 -5.89 -21.41 30.35
CA ILE A 591 -7.33 -21.12 30.37
C ILE A 591 -8.14 -22.34 30.79
N TRP A 592 -7.79 -23.53 30.29
CA TRP A 592 -8.44 -24.78 30.70
C TRP A 592 -8.33 -24.99 32.21
N HIS A 593 -7.13 -24.88 32.78
CA HIS A 593 -6.93 -24.97 34.24
C HIS A 593 -7.73 -23.89 35.00
N LEU A 594 -7.72 -22.65 34.50
CA LEU A 594 -8.46 -21.55 35.12
C LEU A 594 -9.97 -21.81 35.16
N ILE A 595 -10.52 -22.38 34.08
CA ILE A 595 -11.95 -22.70 33.98
C ILE A 595 -12.29 -23.97 34.77
N CYS A 596 -11.59 -25.07 34.50
CA CYS A 596 -11.95 -26.40 35.00
C CYS A 596 -11.56 -26.60 36.47
N ASP A 597 -10.38 -26.13 36.88
CA ASP A 597 -9.85 -26.39 38.22
C ASP A 597 -10.23 -25.27 39.21
N HIS A 598 -10.16 -24.01 38.77
CA HIS A 598 -10.42 -22.85 39.63
C HIS A 598 -11.90 -22.41 39.57
N LEU A 599 -12.42 -21.99 38.41
CA LEU A 599 -13.80 -21.48 38.31
C LEU A 599 -14.87 -22.56 38.49
N LYS A 600 -14.63 -23.77 37.98
CA LYS A 600 -15.57 -24.90 38.00
C LYS A 600 -16.92 -24.48 37.39
N LYS A 601 -18.02 -24.59 38.14
CA LYS A 601 -19.39 -24.30 37.68
C LYS A 601 -19.74 -22.79 37.65
N ARG A 602 -18.82 -21.92 38.08
CA ARG A 602 -19.03 -20.46 38.16
C ARG A 602 -18.93 -19.77 36.80
N CYS A 603 -18.22 -20.35 35.84
CA CYS A 603 -18.19 -19.80 34.48
C CYS A 603 -19.53 -20.06 33.77
N LYS A 604 -20.35 -19.03 33.61
CA LYS A 604 -21.67 -19.16 32.99
C LYS A 604 -21.61 -18.93 31.48
N LEU A 605 -20.78 -17.99 31.05
CA LEU A 605 -20.71 -17.56 29.66
C LEU A 605 -19.26 -17.33 29.26
N ARG A 606 -18.86 -17.89 28.11
CA ARG A 606 -17.61 -17.52 27.43
C ARG A 606 -17.94 -16.85 26.10
N VAL A 607 -17.42 -15.65 25.89
CA VAL A 607 -17.67 -14.82 24.71
C VAL A 607 -16.38 -14.57 23.94
N ALA A 608 -16.42 -14.66 22.61
CA ALA A 608 -15.28 -14.33 21.76
C ALA A 608 -15.65 -13.69 20.41
N GLY A 609 -14.64 -13.13 19.74
CA GLY A 609 -14.64 -12.59 18.38
C GLY A 609 -13.93 -13.53 17.39
N ASP A 610 -13.00 -12.99 16.59
CA ASP A 610 -12.13 -13.58 15.54
C ASP A 610 -12.89 -14.22 14.36
N LEU A 611 -13.92 -15.01 14.68
CA LEU A 611 -14.89 -15.46 13.70
C LEU A 611 -15.96 -14.38 13.50
N HIS A 612 -15.93 -13.76 12.31
CA HIS A 612 -16.77 -12.62 11.93
C HIS A 612 -18.24 -12.97 11.63
N HIS A 613 -18.84 -13.79 12.48
CA HIS A 613 -20.26 -14.13 12.48
C HIS A 613 -20.77 -14.18 13.92
N TYR A 614 -22.07 -14.39 14.08
CA TYR A 614 -22.65 -14.69 15.37
C TYR A 614 -22.99 -16.17 15.45
N MET A 615 -22.64 -16.83 16.56
CA MET A 615 -23.01 -18.21 16.81
C MET A 615 -23.09 -18.49 18.32
N ARG A 616 -24.22 -19.06 18.76
CA ARG A 616 -24.43 -19.48 20.15
C ARG A 616 -24.55 -20.98 20.27
N HIS A 617 -23.79 -21.55 21.20
CA HIS A 617 -23.98 -22.90 21.69
C HIS A 617 -24.39 -22.89 23.15
N SER A 618 -25.27 -23.81 23.52
CA SER A 618 -25.66 -24.02 24.91
C SER A 618 -25.40 -25.46 25.30
N TYR A 619 -25.02 -25.69 26.55
CA TYR A 619 -24.81 -27.03 27.06
C TYR A 619 -26.10 -27.87 26.95
N VAL A 620 -25.92 -29.18 26.75
CA VAL A 620 -27.00 -30.16 26.83
C VAL A 620 -26.83 -30.92 28.15
N PRO A 621 -27.88 -31.03 29.00
CA PRO A 621 -27.79 -31.80 30.24
C PRO A 621 -27.26 -33.22 30.01
N SER A 622 -26.27 -33.62 30.80
CA SER A 622 -25.65 -34.95 30.76
C SER A 622 -25.00 -35.27 32.11
N ASP A 623 -24.59 -36.52 32.34
CA ASP A 623 -23.94 -36.97 33.59
C ASP A 623 -22.53 -36.36 33.80
N LYS A 624 -22.01 -35.64 32.81
CA LYS A 624 -20.66 -35.06 32.84
C LYS A 624 -20.65 -33.67 33.49
N PRO A 625 -19.53 -33.27 34.11
CA PRO A 625 -19.41 -31.95 34.70
C PRO A 625 -19.55 -30.84 33.63
N VAL A 626 -20.37 -29.84 33.92
CA VAL A 626 -20.54 -28.65 33.08
C VAL A 626 -19.70 -27.52 33.66
N TYR A 627 -18.67 -27.13 32.93
CA TYR A 627 -17.78 -26.03 33.30
C TYR A 627 -18.21 -24.67 32.73
N VAL A 628 -18.89 -24.67 31.59
CA VAL A 628 -19.41 -23.45 30.93
C VAL A 628 -20.84 -23.75 30.49
N GLN A 629 -21.79 -22.84 30.68
CA GLN A 629 -23.19 -23.08 30.26
C GLN A 629 -23.43 -22.63 28.82
N HIS A 630 -22.88 -21.48 28.44
CA HIS A 630 -23.06 -20.89 27.11
C HIS A 630 -21.72 -20.49 26.49
N LEU A 631 -21.58 -20.80 25.19
CA LEU A 631 -20.47 -20.37 24.35
C LEU A 631 -21.02 -19.44 23.27
N LEU A 632 -20.47 -18.24 23.19
CA LEU A 632 -20.96 -17.18 22.32
C LEU A 632 -19.83 -16.63 21.45
N VAL A 633 -20.01 -16.69 20.14
CA VAL A 633 -19.14 -16.01 19.18
C VAL A 633 -19.91 -14.81 18.63
N ASN A 634 -19.31 -13.63 18.67
CA ASN A 634 -19.85 -12.44 18.02
C ASN A 634 -18.74 -11.51 17.51
N GLY A 635 -18.12 -11.89 16.39
CA GLY A 635 -17.17 -11.05 15.66
C GLY A 635 -17.78 -10.13 14.61
N CYS A 636 -19.03 -9.71 14.81
CA CYS A 636 -19.78 -8.99 13.80
C CYS A 636 -19.59 -7.46 13.85
N GLY A 637 -18.54 -6.95 14.52
CA GLY A 637 -18.39 -5.52 14.83
C GLY A 637 -18.03 -4.65 13.63
N GLY A 638 -17.24 -5.16 12.69
CA GLY A 638 -16.79 -4.34 11.55
C GLY A 638 -16.11 -5.10 10.42
N ALA A 639 -15.55 -6.28 10.66
CA ALA A 639 -14.83 -7.06 9.67
C ALA A 639 -15.69 -7.79 8.65
N PHE A 640 -15.09 -8.25 7.55
CA PHE A 640 -15.80 -9.01 6.53
C PHE A 640 -16.46 -10.26 7.13
N LEU A 641 -17.67 -10.61 6.69
CA LEU A 641 -18.42 -11.76 7.22
C LEU A 641 -17.63 -13.10 7.10
N HIS A 642 -17.65 -13.94 8.13
CA HIS A 642 -17.21 -15.36 8.07
C HIS A 642 -18.38 -16.33 7.85
N PRO A 643 -18.14 -17.54 7.31
CA PRO A 643 -19.20 -18.53 7.15
C PRO A 643 -19.61 -19.18 8.47
N THR A 644 -20.92 -19.45 8.61
CA THR A 644 -21.47 -20.17 9.78
C THR A 644 -21.66 -21.67 9.49
N HIS A 645 -21.92 -22.07 8.24
CA HIS A 645 -22.17 -23.47 7.89
C HIS A 645 -20.99 -24.41 8.11
N VAL A 646 -19.75 -23.89 8.07
CA VAL A 646 -18.52 -24.66 8.32
C VAL A 646 -18.46 -25.21 9.74
N PHE A 647 -19.02 -24.48 10.71
CA PHE A 647 -18.93 -24.79 12.14
C PHE A 647 -20.18 -25.51 12.68
N ARG A 648 -21.18 -25.79 11.82
CA ARG A 648 -22.47 -26.38 12.22
C ARG A 648 -22.37 -27.71 12.98
N ASN A 649 -21.30 -28.47 12.76
CA ASN A 649 -21.11 -29.80 13.31
C ASN A 649 -20.39 -29.83 14.67
N PHE A 650 -20.06 -28.67 15.25
CA PHE A 650 -19.51 -28.60 16.60
C PHE A 650 -20.55 -29.08 17.63
N LYS A 651 -20.15 -30.00 18.51
CA LYS A 651 -21.07 -30.67 19.46
C LYS A 651 -20.50 -30.95 20.85
N ASN A 652 -19.19 -30.84 21.06
CA ASN A 652 -18.55 -31.25 22.31
C ASN A 652 -17.52 -30.22 22.75
N PHE A 653 -17.50 -29.91 24.04
CA PHE A 653 -16.50 -29.03 24.65
C PHE A 653 -16.22 -29.48 26.08
N TYR A 654 -14.93 -29.63 26.42
CA TYR A 654 -14.45 -30.13 27.72
C TYR A 654 -15.18 -31.40 28.19
N GLY A 655 -15.43 -32.32 27.25
CA GLY A 655 -16.10 -33.60 27.49
C GLY A 655 -17.63 -33.54 27.49
N SER A 656 -18.25 -32.36 27.60
CA SER A 656 -19.70 -32.18 27.69
C SER A 656 -20.34 -31.85 26.34
N PRO A 657 -21.58 -32.31 26.09
CA PRO A 657 -22.29 -32.06 24.83
C PRO A 657 -22.90 -30.65 24.78
N TYR A 658 -22.91 -30.07 23.58
CA TYR A 658 -23.43 -28.73 23.27
C TYR A 658 -24.29 -28.78 22.01
N GLU A 659 -25.28 -27.90 21.95
CA GLU A 659 -26.15 -27.70 20.81
C GLU A 659 -26.07 -26.25 20.32
N MET A 660 -25.93 -26.07 19.01
CA MET A 660 -26.03 -24.76 18.36
C MET A 660 -27.48 -24.27 18.42
N LYS A 661 -27.73 -23.19 19.15
CA LYS A 661 -29.07 -22.60 19.33
C LYS A 661 -29.39 -21.54 18.29
N ALA A 662 -28.40 -20.75 17.88
CA ALA A 662 -28.57 -19.69 16.90
C ALA A 662 -27.26 -19.43 16.14
N ALA A 663 -27.39 -18.98 14.88
CA ALA A 663 -26.29 -18.52 14.06
C ALA A 663 -26.77 -17.38 13.16
N TYR A 664 -25.95 -16.35 12.98
CA TYR A 664 -26.25 -15.23 12.10
C TYR A 664 -25.04 -14.84 11.24
N PRO A 665 -25.16 -14.92 9.89
CA PRO A 665 -26.32 -15.40 9.14
C PRO A 665 -26.59 -16.90 9.39
N THR A 666 -27.79 -17.37 9.05
CA THR A 666 -28.13 -18.80 9.15
C THR A 666 -27.14 -19.64 8.34
N CYS A 667 -26.92 -20.90 8.74
CA CYS A 667 -26.01 -21.79 7.99
C CYS A 667 -26.42 -21.92 6.51
N GLU A 668 -27.72 -21.96 6.23
CA GLU A 668 -28.24 -22.03 4.86
C GLU A 668 -27.92 -20.78 4.05
N ASP A 669 -28.17 -19.59 4.63
CA ASP A 669 -27.86 -18.33 3.95
C ASP A 669 -26.36 -18.16 3.76
N SER A 670 -25.57 -18.57 4.75
CA SER A 670 -24.11 -18.57 4.67
C SER A 670 -23.61 -19.43 3.50
N SER A 671 -24.16 -20.63 3.31
CA SER A 671 -23.80 -21.49 2.16
C SER A 671 -24.19 -20.87 0.81
N ARG A 672 -25.36 -20.22 0.75
CA ARG A 672 -25.81 -19.48 -0.46
C ARG A 672 -24.92 -18.28 -0.77
N ILE A 673 -24.49 -17.54 0.24
CA ILE A 673 -23.59 -16.39 0.09
C ILE A 673 -22.26 -16.80 -0.55
N ALA A 674 -21.77 -18.02 -0.26
CA ALA A 674 -20.53 -18.53 -0.82
C ALA A 674 -20.55 -18.63 -2.36
N LEU A 675 -21.73 -18.73 -3.01
CA LEU A 675 -21.87 -18.66 -4.48
C LEU A 675 -21.29 -17.36 -5.07
N GLY A 676 -21.20 -16.31 -4.25
CA GLY A 676 -20.50 -15.09 -4.59
C GLY A 676 -19.06 -15.30 -5.04
N ASN A 677 -18.39 -16.38 -4.64
CA ASN A 677 -17.01 -16.68 -5.07
C ASN A 677 -16.93 -16.91 -6.58
N ILE A 678 -17.93 -17.51 -7.20
CA ILE A 678 -17.93 -17.69 -8.66
C ILE A 678 -18.22 -16.36 -9.37
N LEU A 679 -19.24 -15.64 -8.91
CA LEU A 679 -19.82 -14.50 -9.65
C LEU A 679 -19.14 -13.15 -9.35
N LYS A 680 -18.57 -12.99 -8.15
CA LYS A 680 -18.12 -11.69 -7.62
C LYS A 680 -16.63 -11.65 -7.31
N PHE A 681 -15.93 -12.79 -7.28
CA PHE A 681 -14.49 -12.83 -6.98
C PHE A 681 -13.72 -11.89 -7.92
N ARG A 682 -13.84 -12.08 -9.24
CA ARG A 682 -13.15 -11.21 -10.21
C ARG A 682 -13.50 -9.74 -10.04
N LYS A 683 -14.79 -9.42 -9.89
CA LYS A 683 -15.25 -8.02 -9.72
C LYS A 683 -14.62 -7.35 -8.50
N LYS A 684 -14.40 -8.10 -7.43
CA LYS A 684 -13.78 -7.59 -6.20
C LYS A 684 -12.25 -7.67 -6.25
N ASN A 685 -11.70 -8.66 -6.93
CA ASN A 685 -10.28 -9.00 -6.83
C ASN A 685 -9.61 -8.93 -8.20
N TRP A 686 -10.01 -7.99 -9.06
CA TRP A 686 -9.49 -7.87 -10.43
C TRP A 686 -7.96 -7.73 -10.49
N GLN A 687 -7.32 -7.26 -9.42
CA GLN A 687 -5.85 -7.20 -9.34
C GLN A 687 -5.19 -8.59 -9.22
N PHE A 688 -5.90 -9.58 -8.67
CA PHE A 688 -5.46 -10.97 -8.67
C PHE A 688 -5.24 -11.50 -10.09
N ASP A 689 -6.06 -11.03 -11.05
CA ASP A 689 -5.94 -11.40 -12.45
C ASP A 689 -4.56 -11.07 -13.04
N PHE A 690 -3.88 -10.02 -12.53
CA PHE A 690 -2.55 -9.64 -13.00
C PHE A 690 -1.53 -10.76 -12.77
N ILE A 691 -1.45 -11.26 -11.54
CA ILE A 691 -0.56 -12.36 -11.15
C ILE A 691 -1.03 -13.66 -11.83
N GLY A 692 -2.34 -13.88 -11.84
CA GLY A 692 -2.94 -15.07 -12.46
C GLY A 692 -2.62 -15.23 -13.94
N GLY A 693 -2.69 -14.15 -14.72
CA GLY A 693 -2.35 -14.19 -16.14
C GLY A 693 -0.86 -14.47 -16.39
N ILE A 694 0.03 -13.97 -15.52
CA ILE A 694 1.48 -14.29 -15.59
C ILE A 694 1.68 -15.80 -15.35
N ILE A 695 1.00 -16.36 -14.34
CA ILE A 695 1.05 -17.80 -14.06
C ILE A 695 0.58 -18.60 -15.29
N TYR A 696 -0.55 -18.23 -15.90
CA TYR A 696 -1.04 -18.92 -17.10
C TYR A 696 -0.06 -18.83 -18.26
N PHE A 697 0.57 -17.66 -18.45
CA PHE A 697 1.59 -17.52 -19.49
C PHE A 697 2.78 -18.45 -19.24
N VAL A 698 3.29 -18.56 -18.00
CA VAL A 698 4.36 -19.50 -17.65
C VAL A 698 3.93 -20.96 -17.90
N LEU A 699 2.69 -21.31 -17.54
CA LEU A 699 2.13 -22.65 -17.78
C LEU A 699 2.01 -22.98 -19.27
N ALA A 700 1.77 -21.99 -20.13
CA ALA A 700 1.63 -22.15 -21.58
C ALA A 700 2.93 -21.87 -22.38
N PHE A 701 3.94 -21.26 -21.75
CA PHE A 701 5.09 -20.62 -22.40
C PHE A 701 5.81 -21.52 -23.42
N SER A 702 6.12 -22.75 -23.02
CA SER A 702 6.90 -23.68 -23.83
C SER A 702 6.16 -24.22 -25.06
N MET A 703 4.84 -24.00 -25.14
CA MET A 703 4.00 -24.52 -26.22
C MET A 703 3.78 -23.47 -27.31
N PHE A 704 4.24 -22.23 -27.14
CA PHE A 704 4.18 -21.22 -28.19
C PHE A 704 5.40 -21.28 -29.12
N PRO A 705 5.24 -21.15 -30.46
CA PRO A 705 3.99 -21.22 -31.24
C PRO A 705 3.48 -22.64 -31.50
N GLN A 706 2.19 -22.76 -31.83
CA GLN A 706 1.61 -23.99 -32.38
C GLN A 706 1.53 -23.93 -33.91
N CYS A 707 2.44 -24.62 -34.59
CA CYS A 707 2.60 -24.52 -36.04
C CYS A 707 1.68 -25.44 -36.87
N ASN A 708 1.24 -26.56 -36.28
CA ASN A 708 0.38 -27.54 -36.95
C ASN A 708 -1.03 -27.46 -36.39
N LEU A 709 -1.82 -26.49 -36.85
CA LEU A 709 -3.24 -26.34 -36.44
C LEU A 709 -4.22 -26.69 -37.55
N ASN A 710 -3.71 -27.06 -38.73
CA ASN A 710 -4.52 -27.16 -39.93
C ASN A 710 -5.53 -28.29 -39.90
N HIS A 711 -5.21 -29.39 -39.22
CA HIS A 711 -6.10 -30.54 -39.04
C HIS A 711 -7.34 -30.21 -38.22
N ILE A 712 -7.27 -29.21 -37.32
CA ILE A 712 -8.43 -28.80 -36.50
C ILE A 712 -9.55 -28.20 -37.35
N LEU A 713 -9.21 -27.58 -38.48
CA LEU A 713 -10.13 -26.83 -39.35
C LEU A 713 -10.45 -27.54 -40.68
N ARG A 714 -10.11 -28.82 -40.81
CA ARG A 714 -10.24 -29.59 -42.07
C ARG A 714 -11.42 -30.55 -42.11
N ASP A 715 -12.07 -30.80 -40.97
CA ASP A 715 -13.16 -31.77 -40.87
C ASP A 715 -14.49 -31.08 -41.16
N ASP A 716 -15.36 -31.67 -41.98
CA ASP A 716 -16.64 -31.02 -42.31
C ASP A 716 -17.66 -31.12 -41.16
N SER A 717 -17.38 -31.94 -40.13
CA SER A 717 -18.27 -32.17 -38.98
C SER A 717 -17.86 -31.37 -37.73
N PHE A 718 -18.87 -30.81 -37.04
CA PHE A 718 -18.64 -30.14 -35.74
C PHE A 718 -18.01 -31.07 -34.69
N SER A 719 -18.41 -32.35 -34.67
CA SER A 719 -17.81 -33.35 -33.78
C SER A 719 -16.34 -33.57 -34.09
N GLY A 720 -15.96 -33.66 -35.37
CA GLY A 720 -14.58 -33.82 -35.80
C GLY A 720 -13.70 -32.63 -35.41
N HIS A 721 -14.21 -31.40 -35.57
CA HIS A 721 -13.53 -30.20 -35.08
C HIS A 721 -13.26 -30.23 -33.57
N VAL A 722 -14.26 -30.62 -32.77
CA VAL A 722 -14.12 -30.72 -31.31
C VAL A 722 -13.12 -31.81 -30.92
N THR A 723 -13.19 -32.99 -31.54
CA THR A 723 -12.25 -34.10 -31.28
C THR A 723 -10.81 -33.71 -31.64
N ASN A 724 -10.59 -33.09 -32.80
CA ASN A 724 -9.26 -32.64 -33.21
C ASN A 724 -8.72 -31.52 -32.31
N PHE A 725 -9.58 -30.61 -31.86
CA PHE A 725 -9.21 -29.56 -30.91
C PHE A 725 -8.71 -30.16 -29.59
N PHE A 726 -9.51 -31.01 -28.95
CA PHE A 726 -9.13 -31.64 -27.67
C PHE A 726 -7.96 -32.62 -27.83
N GLY A 727 -7.83 -33.30 -28.97
CA GLY A 727 -6.65 -34.09 -29.32
C GLY A 727 -5.38 -33.24 -29.32
N THR A 728 -5.44 -32.04 -29.91
CA THR A 728 -4.30 -31.12 -29.94
C THR A 728 -3.97 -30.55 -28.56
N VAL A 729 -4.98 -30.26 -27.72
CA VAL A 729 -4.76 -29.88 -26.31
C VAL A 729 -4.05 -31.01 -25.55
N TRP A 730 -4.45 -32.25 -25.80
CA TRP A 730 -3.83 -33.43 -25.19
C TRP A 730 -2.38 -33.61 -25.65
N ASP A 731 -2.10 -33.44 -26.93
CA ASP A 731 -0.73 -33.48 -27.47
C ASP A 731 0.15 -32.38 -26.85
N ALA A 732 -0.39 -31.16 -26.68
CA ALA A 732 0.30 -30.07 -25.98
C ALA A 732 0.57 -30.40 -24.51
N PHE A 733 -0.34 -31.10 -23.84
CA PHE A 733 -0.15 -31.59 -22.47
C PHE A 733 0.95 -32.65 -22.39
N LEU A 734 0.96 -33.65 -23.28
CA LEU A 734 2.03 -34.65 -23.35
C LEU A 734 3.38 -34.01 -23.66
N TYR A 735 3.42 -33.00 -24.53
CA TYR A 735 4.62 -32.22 -24.82
C TYR A 735 5.13 -31.48 -23.58
N LEU A 736 4.23 -30.86 -22.80
CA LEU A 736 4.59 -30.20 -21.55
C LEU A 736 5.29 -31.17 -20.59
N LEU A 737 4.77 -32.39 -20.43
CA LEU A 737 5.33 -33.39 -19.53
C LEU A 737 6.66 -33.97 -20.03
N GLY A 738 6.79 -34.22 -21.33
CA GLY A 738 7.94 -34.92 -21.89
C GLY A 738 9.12 -34.04 -22.30
N HIS A 739 8.86 -32.81 -22.74
CA HIS A 739 9.85 -32.00 -23.47
C HIS A 739 10.02 -30.56 -22.96
N SER A 740 9.11 -30.08 -22.09
CA SER A 740 9.16 -28.70 -21.61
C SER A 740 9.90 -28.57 -20.27
N TYR A 741 10.78 -27.58 -20.16
CA TYR A 741 11.46 -27.28 -18.89
C TYR A 741 10.76 -26.15 -18.12
N VAL A 742 10.51 -25.01 -18.77
CA VAL A 742 9.96 -23.81 -18.11
C VAL A 742 8.53 -24.06 -17.62
N SER A 743 7.64 -24.47 -18.51
CA SER A 743 6.24 -24.75 -18.17
C SER A 743 6.06 -25.92 -17.21
N LEU A 744 6.90 -26.97 -17.30
CA LEU A 744 6.90 -28.07 -16.33
C LEU A 744 7.30 -27.60 -14.93
N VAL A 745 8.39 -26.83 -14.80
CA VAL A 745 8.81 -26.25 -13.51
C VAL A 745 7.71 -25.34 -12.96
N GLY A 746 7.10 -24.50 -13.81
CA GLY A 746 5.97 -23.66 -13.42
C GLY A 746 4.77 -24.47 -12.90
N ALA A 747 4.41 -25.55 -13.57
CA ALA A 747 3.33 -26.45 -13.13
C ALA A 747 3.65 -27.17 -11.82
N MET A 748 4.89 -27.63 -11.64
CA MET A 748 5.34 -28.27 -10.40
C MET A 748 5.36 -27.31 -9.22
N LEU A 749 5.85 -26.08 -9.41
CA LEU A 749 5.81 -25.04 -8.39
C LEU A 749 4.36 -24.70 -8.01
N LEU A 750 3.48 -24.53 -9.00
CA LEU A 750 2.06 -24.29 -8.75
C LEU A 750 1.42 -25.45 -7.98
N LEU A 751 1.79 -26.70 -8.26
CA LEU A 751 1.31 -27.88 -7.52
C LEU A 751 1.80 -27.87 -6.06
N ILE A 752 3.08 -27.57 -5.83
CA ILE A 752 3.63 -27.47 -4.47
C ILE A 752 2.88 -26.38 -3.68
N VAL A 753 2.68 -25.21 -4.30
CA VAL A 753 1.93 -24.11 -3.68
C VAL A 753 0.48 -24.50 -3.42
N ALA A 754 -0.22 -25.09 -4.39
CA ALA A 754 -1.61 -25.50 -4.25
C ALA A 754 -1.79 -26.55 -3.14
N VAL A 755 -0.95 -27.57 -3.07
CA VAL A 755 -1.01 -28.60 -2.02
C VAL A 755 -0.68 -28.01 -0.64
N SER A 756 0.28 -27.07 -0.59
CA SER A 756 0.65 -26.37 0.65
C SER A 756 -0.47 -25.46 1.12
N PHE A 757 -1.17 -24.82 0.19
CA PHE A 757 -2.30 -23.92 0.46
C PHE A 757 -3.52 -24.66 1.01
N VAL A 758 -3.76 -25.92 0.62
CA VAL A 758 -4.87 -26.70 1.22
C VAL A 758 -4.63 -26.88 2.73
N PRO A 759 -5.60 -26.52 3.59
CA PRO A 759 -5.50 -26.58 5.05
C PRO A 759 -5.04 -27.94 5.61
N SER A 760 -4.25 -27.89 6.69
CA SER A 760 -3.71 -29.06 7.42
C SER A 760 -4.79 -29.97 8.02
N LYS A 761 -6.00 -29.45 8.21
CA LYS A 761 -7.22 -30.19 8.63
C LYS A 761 -7.45 -31.47 7.82
N LEU A 762 -7.08 -31.49 6.54
CA LEU A 762 -7.22 -32.66 5.68
C LEU A 762 -5.96 -33.52 5.67
N SER A 763 -6.13 -34.84 5.51
CA SER A 763 -5.00 -35.76 5.38
C SER A 763 -4.11 -35.41 4.18
N ARG A 764 -2.80 -35.69 4.28
CA ARG A 764 -1.82 -35.40 3.21
C ARG A 764 -2.27 -35.93 1.83
N LYS A 765 -2.90 -37.11 1.79
CA LYS A 765 -3.48 -37.70 0.57
C LYS A 765 -4.59 -36.83 -0.02
N ARG A 766 -5.56 -36.38 0.79
CA ARG A 766 -6.64 -35.51 0.33
C ARG A 766 -6.13 -34.15 -0.14
N ARG A 767 -5.16 -33.57 0.58
CA ARG A 767 -4.49 -32.31 0.17
C ARG A 767 -3.83 -32.44 -1.20
N ALA A 768 -3.11 -33.54 -1.43
CA ALA A 768 -2.51 -33.84 -2.73
C ALA A 768 -3.57 -33.97 -3.84
N ILE A 769 -4.67 -34.68 -3.60
CA ILE A 769 -5.77 -34.84 -4.58
C ILE A 769 -6.41 -33.50 -4.92
N ILE A 770 -6.76 -32.69 -3.92
CA ILE A 770 -7.40 -31.38 -4.12
C ILE A 770 -6.45 -30.44 -4.87
N GLY A 771 -5.18 -30.37 -4.45
CA GLY A 771 -4.17 -29.57 -5.13
C GLY A 771 -3.96 -30.02 -6.58
N LEU A 772 -3.89 -31.33 -6.84
CA LEU A 772 -3.76 -31.88 -8.19
C LEU A 772 -4.96 -31.52 -9.07
N LEU A 773 -6.19 -31.67 -8.57
CA LEU A 773 -7.41 -31.29 -9.30
C LEU A 773 -7.42 -29.78 -9.61
N HIS A 774 -7.04 -28.96 -8.64
CA HIS A 774 -6.99 -27.51 -8.80
C HIS A 774 -5.96 -27.08 -9.85
N VAL A 775 -4.74 -27.62 -9.79
CA VAL A 775 -3.71 -27.35 -10.80
C VAL A 775 -4.08 -27.91 -12.17
N SER A 776 -4.70 -29.09 -12.22
CA SER A 776 -5.19 -29.66 -13.48
C SER A 776 -6.23 -28.76 -14.15
N ALA A 777 -7.12 -28.13 -13.36
CA ALA A 777 -8.09 -27.16 -13.87
C ALA A 777 -7.39 -25.89 -14.42
N HIS A 778 -6.42 -25.33 -13.69
CA HIS A 778 -5.66 -24.18 -14.17
C HIS A 778 -4.83 -24.50 -15.42
N LEU A 779 -4.17 -25.65 -15.46
CA LEU A 779 -3.36 -26.09 -16.58
C LEU A 779 -4.23 -26.34 -17.83
N SER A 780 -5.34 -27.06 -17.69
CA SER A 780 -6.27 -27.31 -18.80
C SER A 780 -6.80 -25.99 -19.37
N ALA A 781 -7.20 -25.04 -18.51
CA ALA A 781 -7.64 -23.73 -18.93
C ALA A 781 -6.53 -22.96 -19.67
N ALA A 782 -5.30 -22.96 -19.17
CA ALA A 782 -4.18 -22.29 -19.82
C ALA A 782 -3.88 -22.87 -21.22
N LEU A 783 -3.88 -24.20 -21.37
CA LEU A 783 -3.64 -24.87 -22.66
C LEU A 783 -4.77 -24.63 -23.66
N ILE A 784 -6.04 -24.70 -23.22
CA ILE A 784 -7.21 -24.41 -24.06
C ILE A 784 -7.15 -22.96 -24.55
N LEU A 785 -6.88 -22.00 -23.67
CA LEU A 785 -6.78 -20.58 -24.04
C LEU A 785 -5.61 -20.32 -24.98
N MET A 786 -4.48 -21.00 -24.77
CA MET A 786 -3.31 -20.90 -25.65
C MET A 786 -3.69 -21.34 -27.06
N LEU A 787 -4.34 -22.50 -27.17
CA LEU A 787 -4.76 -23.06 -28.45
C LEU A 787 -5.82 -22.18 -29.13
N LEU A 788 -6.78 -21.63 -28.40
CA LEU A 788 -7.79 -20.70 -28.94
C LEU A 788 -7.15 -19.43 -29.50
N MET A 789 -6.16 -18.86 -28.80
CA MET A 789 -5.44 -17.69 -29.28
C MET A 789 -4.61 -18.00 -30.53
N GLU A 790 -3.86 -19.11 -30.52
CA GLU A 790 -3.08 -19.56 -31.69
C GLU A 790 -3.97 -19.87 -32.90
N LEU A 791 -5.14 -20.47 -32.70
CA LEU A 791 -6.15 -20.67 -33.74
C LEU A 791 -6.69 -19.34 -34.28
N GLY A 792 -6.95 -18.37 -33.41
CA GLY A 792 -7.37 -17.03 -33.82
C GLY A 792 -6.33 -16.34 -34.71
N VAL A 793 -5.05 -16.45 -34.35
CA VAL A 793 -3.93 -15.93 -35.17
C VAL A 793 -3.83 -16.68 -36.49
N GLU A 794 -3.92 -18.01 -36.49
CA GLU A 794 -3.91 -18.84 -37.70
C GLU A 794 -5.06 -18.49 -38.65
N MET A 795 -6.28 -18.29 -38.12
CA MET A 795 -7.43 -17.84 -38.91
C MET A 795 -7.18 -16.48 -39.56
N CYS A 796 -6.63 -15.52 -38.82
CA CYS A 796 -6.29 -14.21 -39.36
C CYS A 796 -5.25 -14.31 -40.50
N ILE A 797 -4.23 -15.16 -40.34
CA ILE A 797 -3.23 -15.40 -41.39
C ILE A 797 -3.88 -16.02 -42.63
N ARG A 798 -4.73 -17.04 -42.47
CA ARG A 798 -5.42 -17.72 -43.58
C ARG A 798 -6.32 -16.80 -44.38
N HIS A 799 -7.07 -15.93 -43.69
CA HIS A 799 -7.94 -14.94 -44.33
C HIS A 799 -7.20 -13.69 -44.81
N LYS A 800 -5.85 -13.70 -44.79
CA LYS A 800 -4.99 -12.59 -45.22
C LYS A 800 -5.29 -11.29 -44.47
N LEU A 801 -5.68 -11.38 -43.20
CA LEU A 801 -5.86 -10.24 -42.30
C LEU A 801 -4.56 -9.86 -41.59
N LEU A 802 -3.68 -10.84 -41.35
CA LEU A 802 -2.35 -10.66 -40.74
C LEU A 802 -1.28 -11.39 -41.56
N ALA A 803 -0.01 -11.00 -41.40
CA ALA A 803 1.17 -11.57 -42.05
C ALA A 803 1.16 -11.48 -43.59
N THR A 804 0.73 -10.33 -44.13
CA THR A 804 0.54 -10.14 -45.59
C THR A 804 1.75 -9.53 -46.29
N SER A 805 2.37 -8.47 -45.73
CA SER A 805 3.52 -7.79 -46.33
C SER A 805 4.75 -7.65 -45.42
N GLY A 806 4.74 -8.26 -44.23
CA GLY A 806 5.90 -8.37 -43.33
C GLY A 806 5.80 -7.47 -42.10
N TYR A 807 6.91 -7.17 -41.43
CA TYR A 807 6.94 -6.50 -40.12
C TYR A 807 6.43 -5.04 -40.10
N HIS A 808 6.11 -4.45 -41.25
CA HIS A 808 5.91 -3.00 -41.41
C HIS A 808 4.64 -2.65 -42.19
N THR A 809 3.61 -3.50 -42.16
CA THR A 809 2.35 -3.29 -42.89
C THR A 809 1.67 -1.97 -42.52
N LEU A 810 1.62 -1.61 -41.23
CA LEU A 810 1.09 -0.33 -40.77
C LEU A 810 1.86 0.87 -41.34
N TYR A 811 3.18 0.75 -41.49
CA TYR A 811 4.00 1.79 -42.09
C TYR A 811 3.77 1.90 -43.61
N GLU A 812 3.59 0.78 -44.30
CA GLU A 812 3.24 0.76 -45.73
C GLU A 812 1.86 1.40 -45.97
N TRP A 813 0.88 1.07 -45.14
CA TRP A 813 -0.44 1.71 -45.15
C TRP A 813 -0.34 3.21 -44.86
N TYR A 814 0.41 3.61 -43.82
CA TYR A 814 0.66 5.02 -43.51
C TYR A 814 1.25 5.75 -44.71
N ARG A 815 2.27 5.17 -45.37
CA ARG A 815 2.89 5.77 -46.56
C ARG A 815 1.94 5.87 -47.74
N GLN A 816 1.02 4.92 -47.91
CA GLN A 816 0.00 4.98 -48.95
C GLN A 816 -1.00 6.11 -48.67
N VAL A 817 -1.56 6.17 -47.46
CA VAL A 817 -2.54 7.20 -47.06
C VAL A 817 -1.90 8.59 -47.02
N GLU A 818 -0.67 8.71 -46.53
CA GLU A 818 0.11 9.94 -46.51
C GLU A 818 0.32 10.50 -47.93
N ARG A 819 0.60 9.63 -48.91
CA ARG A 819 0.74 10.02 -50.32
C ARG A 819 -0.57 10.47 -50.96
N GLU A 820 -1.67 9.82 -50.59
CA GLU A 820 -2.99 10.08 -51.17
C GLU A 820 -3.66 11.33 -50.59
N HIS A 821 -3.58 11.53 -49.27
CA HIS A 821 -4.31 12.59 -48.56
C HIS A 821 -3.47 13.80 -48.19
N PHE A 822 -2.14 13.66 -48.12
CA PHE A 822 -1.22 14.72 -47.72
C PHE A 822 -0.03 14.83 -48.68
N PRO A 823 -0.23 15.24 -49.95
CA PRO A 823 0.86 15.44 -50.88
C PRO A 823 1.85 16.48 -50.33
N ASP A 824 3.14 16.32 -50.62
CA ASP A 824 4.21 17.22 -50.18
C ASP A 824 4.70 18.08 -51.36
N PRO A 825 3.96 19.12 -51.76
CA PRO A 825 4.29 19.94 -52.92
C PRO A 825 5.60 20.72 -52.76
N THR A 826 6.07 20.89 -51.53
CA THR A 826 7.33 21.60 -51.21
C THR A 826 8.54 20.67 -51.10
N GLY A 827 8.36 19.34 -51.17
CA GLY A 827 9.43 18.37 -50.93
C GLY A 827 10.04 18.47 -49.53
N LEU A 828 9.30 18.97 -48.53
CA LEU A 828 9.76 19.12 -47.15
C LEU A 828 10.13 17.76 -46.55
N ARG A 829 9.37 16.70 -46.82
CA ARG A 829 9.59 15.35 -46.29
C ARG A 829 10.82 14.70 -46.90
N ALA A 830 11.03 14.86 -48.21
CA ALA A 830 12.25 14.41 -48.87
C ALA A 830 13.48 15.14 -48.30
N ARG A 831 13.34 16.45 -48.03
CA ARG A 831 14.37 17.24 -47.34
C ARG A 831 14.59 16.79 -45.90
N LEU A 832 13.54 16.50 -45.13
CA LEU A 832 13.65 15.96 -43.77
C LEU A 832 14.29 14.58 -43.74
N GLU A 833 13.91 13.69 -44.66
CA GLU A 833 14.56 12.39 -44.83
C GLU A 833 16.04 12.55 -45.16
N GLN A 834 16.39 13.51 -46.02
CA GLN A 834 17.78 13.81 -46.36
C GLN A 834 18.55 14.47 -45.20
N TRP A 835 17.94 15.42 -44.48
CA TRP A 835 18.50 16.12 -43.32
C TRP A 835 18.71 15.20 -42.13
N THR A 836 17.85 14.19 -41.99
CA THR A 836 17.95 13.16 -40.93
C THR A 836 18.65 11.89 -41.40
N PHE A 837 19.18 11.86 -42.63
CA PHE A 837 19.87 10.70 -43.21
C PHE A 837 19.05 9.40 -43.19
N GLY A 838 17.73 9.51 -43.40
CA GLY A 838 16.81 8.38 -43.36
C GLY A 838 16.37 7.97 -41.95
N LEU A 839 16.84 8.66 -40.90
CA LEU A 839 16.46 8.37 -39.52
C LEU A 839 14.99 8.71 -39.27
N TYR A 840 14.47 9.82 -39.82
CA TYR A 840 13.06 10.19 -39.70
C TYR A 840 12.09 9.07 -40.14
N PRO A 841 12.16 8.56 -41.40
CA PRO A 841 11.28 7.48 -41.83
C PRO A 841 11.59 6.16 -41.12
N ALA A 842 12.85 5.88 -40.77
CA ALA A 842 13.21 4.67 -40.02
C ALA A 842 12.62 4.66 -38.61
N CYS A 843 12.69 5.78 -37.87
CA CYS A 843 12.10 5.92 -36.55
C CYS A 843 10.59 5.73 -36.60
N ILE A 844 9.90 6.35 -37.56
CA ILE A 844 8.45 6.17 -37.74
C ILE A 844 8.14 4.70 -38.07
N LYS A 845 8.89 4.09 -38.99
CA LYS A 845 8.72 2.70 -39.40
C LYS A 845 8.84 1.71 -38.23
N TYR A 846 9.90 1.83 -37.42
CA TYR A 846 10.10 0.95 -36.26
C TYR A 846 9.14 1.27 -35.11
N LEU A 847 8.79 2.53 -34.90
CA LEU A 847 7.80 2.94 -33.91
C LEU A 847 6.42 2.33 -34.26
N MET A 848 5.99 2.44 -35.52
CA MET A 848 4.74 1.84 -36.00
C MET A 848 4.72 0.32 -35.85
N SER A 849 5.84 -0.37 -36.15
CA SER A 849 5.95 -1.81 -35.88
C SER A 849 5.83 -2.16 -34.40
N ALA A 850 6.30 -1.29 -33.49
CA ALA A 850 6.13 -1.52 -32.05
C ALA A 850 4.66 -1.39 -31.61
N PHE A 851 3.83 -0.64 -32.34
CA PHE A 851 2.39 -0.53 -32.10
C PHE A 851 1.57 -1.60 -32.83
N ASP A 852 2.08 -2.18 -33.93
CA ASP A 852 1.43 -3.25 -34.69
C ASP A 852 1.79 -4.65 -34.17
N ILE A 853 1.50 -4.87 -32.88
CA ILE A 853 1.84 -6.11 -32.17
C ILE A 853 1.21 -7.37 -32.82
N PRO A 854 -0.07 -7.37 -33.28
CA PRO A 854 -0.66 -8.53 -33.95
C PRO A 854 0.08 -8.95 -35.22
N GLU A 855 0.50 -7.98 -36.04
CA GLU A 855 1.27 -8.28 -37.27
C GLU A 855 2.66 -8.83 -36.92
N VAL A 856 3.37 -8.19 -35.98
CA VAL A 856 4.68 -8.67 -35.50
C VAL A 856 4.58 -10.10 -34.97
N MET A 857 3.53 -10.40 -34.21
CA MET A 857 3.25 -11.73 -33.69
C MET A 857 2.99 -12.74 -34.83
N ALA A 858 2.14 -12.42 -35.79
CA ALA A 858 1.76 -13.31 -36.90
C ALA A 858 2.92 -13.56 -37.88
N VAL A 859 3.68 -12.52 -38.25
CA VAL A 859 4.86 -12.62 -39.12
C VAL A 859 5.96 -13.44 -38.44
N THR A 860 6.24 -13.16 -37.16
CA THR A 860 7.27 -13.90 -36.42
C THR A 860 6.87 -15.36 -36.23
N ARG A 861 5.61 -15.63 -35.87
CA ARG A 861 5.06 -17.00 -35.81
C ARG A 861 5.26 -17.73 -37.15
N SER A 862 4.88 -17.10 -38.27
CA SER A 862 5.04 -17.69 -39.61
C SER A 862 6.51 -18.00 -39.94
N ASN A 863 7.44 -17.14 -39.52
CA ASN A 863 8.87 -17.36 -39.69
C ASN A 863 9.37 -18.51 -38.82
N ILE A 864 8.94 -18.59 -37.55
CA ILE A 864 9.29 -19.69 -36.64
C ILE A 864 8.79 -21.02 -37.21
N CYS A 865 7.54 -21.08 -37.67
CA CYS A 865 6.97 -22.32 -38.19
C CYS A 865 7.60 -22.80 -39.51
N LYS A 866 8.16 -21.88 -40.31
CA LYS A 866 8.85 -22.24 -41.57
C LYS A 866 10.34 -22.58 -41.39
N LYS A 867 11.03 -21.85 -40.51
CA LYS A 867 12.51 -21.87 -40.41
C LYS A 867 13.04 -22.35 -39.06
N GLY A 868 12.15 -22.62 -38.10
CA GLY A 868 12.49 -22.95 -36.72
C GLY A 868 12.83 -21.72 -35.86
N ILE A 869 12.66 -21.85 -34.55
CA ILE A 869 12.95 -20.79 -33.55
C ILE A 869 14.42 -20.34 -33.57
N GLN A 870 15.33 -21.24 -33.96
CA GLN A 870 16.78 -20.98 -34.05
C GLN A 870 17.14 -19.95 -35.13
N SER A 871 16.23 -19.69 -36.08
CA SER A 871 16.42 -18.68 -37.12
C SER A 871 16.26 -17.24 -36.62
N LEU A 872 15.73 -17.04 -35.40
CA LEU A 872 15.56 -15.74 -34.78
C LEU A 872 16.74 -15.38 -33.89
N THR A 873 17.05 -14.09 -33.83
CA THR A 873 17.95 -13.55 -32.79
C THR A 873 17.29 -13.67 -31.42
N ARG A 874 18.09 -13.69 -30.35
CA ARG A 874 17.58 -13.71 -28.96
C ARG A 874 16.64 -12.52 -28.68
N GLY A 875 16.96 -11.34 -29.23
CA GLY A 875 16.10 -10.16 -29.16
C GLY A 875 14.78 -10.34 -29.91
N GLY A 876 14.80 -10.93 -31.11
CA GLY A 876 13.59 -11.25 -31.88
C GLY A 876 12.68 -12.24 -31.16
N ALA A 877 13.25 -13.28 -30.53
CA ALA A 877 12.51 -14.22 -29.70
C ALA A 877 11.90 -13.53 -28.47
N ALA A 878 12.63 -12.63 -27.81
CA ALA A 878 12.11 -11.86 -26.68
C ALA A 878 10.93 -10.96 -27.08
N ILE A 879 11.03 -10.26 -28.23
CA ILE A 879 9.94 -9.43 -28.78
C ILE A 879 8.71 -10.29 -29.08
N TYR A 880 8.90 -11.47 -29.65
CA TYR A 880 7.81 -12.41 -29.93
C TYR A 880 7.08 -12.85 -28.66
N TYR A 881 7.79 -13.33 -27.64
CA TYR A 881 7.17 -13.74 -26.38
C TYR A 881 6.55 -12.57 -25.62
N ALA A 882 7.14 -11.37 -25.68
CA ALA A 882 6.54 -10.16 -25.12
C ALA A 882 5.22 -9.80 -25.83
N SER A 883 5.18 -9.92 -27.16
CA SER A 883 3.98 -9.67 -27.97
C SER A 883 2.86 -10.65 -27.61
N ILE A 884 3.18 -11.95 -27.53
CA ILE A 884 2.23 -12.99 -27.10
C ILE A 884 1.75 -12.75 -25.68
N PHE A 885 2.68 -12.44 -24.76
CA PHE A 885 2.36 -12.22 -23.36
C PHE A 885 1.27 -11.16 -23.21
N VAL A 886 1.38 -10.01 -23.87
CA VAL A 886 0.40 -8.93 -23.76
C VAL A 886 -1.03 -9.40 -24.10
N TYR A 887 -1.20 -10.11 -25.21
CA TYR A 887 -2.51 -10.60 -25.64
C TYR A 887 -3.01 -11.78 -24.81
N PHE A 888 -2.14 -12.77 -24.58
CA PHE A 888 -2.47 -13.96 -23.82
C PHE A 888 -2.82 -13.62 -22.38
N TRP A 889 -2.10 -12.67 -21.77
CA TRP A 889 -2.34 -12.20 -20.43
C TRP A 889 -3.75 -11.59 -20.31
N VAL A 890 -4.10 -10.64 -21.18
CA VAL A 890 -5.45 -10.04 -21.19
C VAL A 890 -6.52 -11.10 -21.43
N PHE A 891 -6.31 -12.00 -22.39
CA PHE A 891 -7.27 -13.05 -22.75
C PHE A 891 -7.49 -14.08 -21.63
N SER A 892 -6.44 -14.43 -20.88
CA SER A 892 -6.50 -15.45 -19.84
C SER A 892 -7.03 -14.95 -18.50
N THR A 893 -6.82 -13.66 -18.19
CA THR A 893 -7.22 -13.05 -16.91
C THR A 893 -8.64 -13.39 -16.40
N PRO A 894 -9.71 -13.37 -17.23
CA PRO A 894 -11.06 -13.69 -16.74
C PRO A 894 -11.20 -15.12 -16.23
N VAL A 895 -10.53 -16.06 -16.89
CA VAL A 895 -10.67 -17.50 -16.64
C VAL A 895 -9.91 -17.88 -15.38
N VAL A 896 -8.76 -17.24 -15.11
CA VAL A 896 -7.98 -17.51 -13.89
C VAL A 896 -8.82 -17.25 -12.64
N SER A 897 -9.45 -16.09 -12.55
CA SER A 897 -10.34 -15.74 -11.44
C SER A 897 -11.57 -16.65 -11.35
N LEU A 898 -12.11 -17.08 -12.49
CA LEU A 898 -13.26 -17.99 -12.51
C LEU A 898 -12.91 -19.37 -11.94
N VAL A 899 -11.76 -19.94 -12.34
CA VAL A 899 -11.28 -21.23 -11.83
C VAL A 899 -11.00 -21.13 -10.33
N PHE A 900 -10.32 -20.08 -9.87
CA PHE A 900 -10.00 -19.89 -8.46
C PHE A 900 -11.25 -19.62 -7.60
N GLY A 901 -12.17 -18.77 -8.06
CA GLY A 901 -13.46 -18.53 -7.39
C GLY A 901 -14.33 -19.80 -7.29
N SER A 902 -14.31 -20.63 -8.33
CA SER A 902 -15.01 -21.93 -8.33
C SER A 902 -14.37 -22.92 -7.35
N TYR A 903 -13.04 -22.95 -7.27
CA TYR A 903 -12.31 -23.73 -6.28
C TYR A 903 -12.72 -23.35 -4.85
N LEU A 904 -12.70 -22.06 -4.51
CA LEU A 904 -13.11 -21.59 -3.18
C LEU A 904 -14.56 -21.96 -2.86
N TYR A 905 -15.48 -21.81 -3.82
CA TYR A 905 -16.88 -22.21 -3.66
C TYR A 905 -17.04 -23.72 -3.39
N ILE A 906 -16.33 -24.56 -4.14
CA ILE A 906 -16.41 -26.01 -3.97
C ILE A 906 -15.83 -26.44 -2.61
N CYS A 907 -14.66 -25.89 -2.28
CA CYS A 907 -13.96 -26.19 -1.04
C CYS A 907 -14.77 -25.81 0.20
N ILE A 908 -15.40 -24.63 0.22
CA ILE A 908 -16.13 -24.18 1.41
C ILE A 908 -17.43 -24.95 1.63
N ASN A 909 -18.19 -25.21 0.56
CA ASN A 909 -19.52 -25.82 0.67
C ASN A 909 -19.48 -27.35 0.83
N TRP A 910 -18.56 -28.04 0.15
CA TRP A 910 -18.52 -29.52 0.19
C TRP A 910 -17.41 -30.08 1.09
N LEU A 911 -16.29 -29.38 1.21
CA LEU A 911 -15.15 -29.86 2.02
C LEU A 911 -15.03 -29.13 3.36
N HIS A 912 -15.77 -28.03 3.56
CA HIS A 912 -15.72 -27.19 4.75
C HIS A 912 -14.28 -26.78 5.11
N ILE A 913 -13.55 -26.32 4.09
CA ILE A 913 -12.20 -25.75 4.18
C ILE A 913 -12.15 -24.35 3.55
N HIS A 914 -11.08 -23.61 3.81
CA HIS A 914 -10.87 -22.24 3.30
C HIS A 914 -11.91 -21.21 3.73
N PHE A 915 -12.32 -21.23 5.01
CA PHE A 915 -13.37 -20.33 5.48
C PHE A 915 -12.96 -18.86 5.44
N ASP A 916 -11.70 -18.55 5.78
CA ASP A 916 -11.14 -17.21 5.70
C ASP A 916 -10.97 -16.77 4.25
N GLU A 917 -10.31 -17.59 3.43
CA GLU A 917 -9.93 -17.24 2.06
C GLU A 917 -11.16 -17.08 1.17
N ALA A 918 -12.18 -17.94 1.34
CA ALA A 918 -13.42 -17.84 0.58
C ALA A 918 -14.17 -16.55 0.89
N PHE A 919 -14.34 -16.19 2.18
CA PHE A 919 -15.19 -15.05 2.53
C PHE A 919 -14.45 -13.70 2.54
N SER A 920 -13.14 -13.68 2.84
CA SER A 920 -12.31 -12.48 2.70
C SER A 920 -12.26 -12.00 1.25
N SER A 921 -12.27 -12.91 0.29
CA SER A 921 -12.35 -12.59 -1.14
C SER A 921 -13.62 -11.83 -1.51
N LEU A 922 -14.71 -12.05 -0.77
CA LEU A 922 -16.01 -11.45 -1.01
C LEU A 922 -16.19 -10.12 -0.30
N ARG A 923 -15.35 -9.77 0.69
CA ARG A 923 -15.36 -8.47 1.37
C ARG A 923 -16.79 -8.02 1.72
N ILE A 924 -17.50 -8.87 2.45
CA ILE A 924 -18.93 -8.70 2.74
C ILE A 924 -19.08 -7.82 3.97
N ALA A 925 -19.52 -6.58 3.75
CA ALA A 925 -19.73 -5.57 4.80
C ALA A 925 -21.04 -5.75 5.58
N ASN A 926 -21.91 -6.59 5.05
CA ASN A 926 -23.24 -6.87 5.56
C ASN A 926 -23.18 -7.87 6.72
N TYR A 927 -24.34 -8.12 7.34
CA TYR A 927 -24.46 -9.01 8.49
C TYR A 927 -23.56 -8.58 9.64
N LYS A 928 -23.92 -7.45 10.25
CA LYS A 928 -23.22 -6.90 11.43
C LYS A 928 -24.11 -6.99 12.65
N ALA A 929 -23.51 -7.14 13.82
CA ALA A 929 -24.22 -7.36 15.07
C ALA A 929 -23.36 -7.00 16.29
N PHE A 930 -24.01 -6.79 17.42
CA PHE A 930 -23.41 -6.69 18.74
C PHE A 930 -24.35 -7.37 19.75
N THR A 931 -23.85 -7.70 20.93
CA THR A 931 -24.65 -8.32 21.99
C THR A 931 -24.84 -7.34 23.13
N ARG A 932 -26.10 -7.06 23.48
CA ARG A 932 -26.50 -6.28 24.65
C ARG A 932 -26.91 -7.20 25.79
N PHE A 933 -26.43 -6.91 26.97
CA PHE A 933 -26.68 -7.64 28.19
C PHE A 933 -27.39 -6.76 29.20
N HIS A 934 -28.25 -7.38 30.00
CA HIS A 934 -28.96 -6.74 31.09
C HIS A 934 -28.93 -7.64 32.32
N ILE A 935 -28.30 -7.18 33.39
CA ILE A 935 -28.45 -7.76 34.72
C ILE A 935 -29.68 -7.13 35.32
N ASN A 936 -30.75 -7.92 35.46
CA ASN A 936 -32.02 -7.46 36.02
C ASN A 936 -31.96 -7.40 37.56
N ARG A 937 -33.07 -6.94 38.18
CA ARG A 937 -33.17 -6.82 39.64
C ARG A 937 -33.01 -8.13 40.40
N ASP A 938 -33.44 -9.23 39.79
CA ASP A 938 -33.37 -10.59 40.34
C ASP A 938 -31.94 -11.16 40.26
N GLY A 939 -31.10 -10.56 39.41
CA GLY A 939 -29.72 -10.97 39.16
C GLY A 939 -29.55 -11.94 37.99
N ASP A 940 -30.60 -12.18 37.21
CA ASP A 940 -30.52 -12.92 35.96
C ASP A 940 -29.91 -12.06 34.85
N LEU A 941 -29.17 -12.70 33.95
CA LEU A 941 -28.54 -12.05 32.81
C LEU A 941 -29.38 -12.27 31.55
N GLU A 942 -30.10 -11.25 31.13
CA GLU A 942 -30.78 -11.24 29.84
C GLU A 942 -29.80 -10.85 28.73
N VAL A 943 -29.83 -11.58 27.63
CA VAL A 943 -28.92 -11.41 26.50
C VAL A 943 -29.72 -11.17 25.23
N TYR A 944 -29.40 -10.08 24.54
CA TYR A 944 -30.03 -9.63 23.29
C TYR A 944 -28.95 -9.45 22.22
N THR A 945 -29.01 -10.19 21.12
CA THR A 945 -28.11 -9.95 19.98
C THR A 945 -28.83 -9.12 18.93
N LEU A 946 -28.40 -7.88 18.77
CA LEU A 946 -28.94 -6.93 17.79
C LEU A 946 -28.12 -6.98 16.52
N ALA A 947 -28.79 -7.05 15.37
CA ALA A 947 -28.14 -7.21 14.08
C ALA A 947 -28.73 -6.34 12.98
N VAL A 948 -27.89 -6.05 11.98
CA VAL A 948 -28.18 -5.30 10.76
C VAL A 948 -27.78 -6.14 9.56
N ASP A 949 -28.75 -6.46 8.70
CA ASP A 949 -28.51 -7.31 7.52
C ASP A 949 -27.73 -6.57 6.42
N LYS A 950 -27.97 -5.26 6.23
CA LYS A 950 -27.33 -4.45 5.18
C LYS A 950 -26.71 -3.17 5.75
N VAL A 951 -25.43 -2.96 5.46
CA VAL A 951 -24.69 -1.78 5.90
C VAL A 951 -24.77 -0.66 4.85
N PRO A 952 -25.05 0.60 5.24
CA PRO A 952 -24.99 1.75 4.34
C PRO A 952 -23.60 1.96 3.75
N LYS A 953 -23.56 2.42 2.50
CA LYS A 953 -22.30 2.80 1.82
C LYS A 953 -22.09 4.31 1.74
N GLU A 954 -23.17 5.06 1.88
CA GLU A 954 -23.17 6.51 1.75
C GLU A 954 -23.78 7.14 3.00
N TRP A 955 -23.07 8.13 3.52
CA TRP A 955 -23.40 8.82 4.77
C TRP A 955 -23.49 10.32 4.50
N LYS A 956 -24.38 11.00 5.23
CA LYS A 956 -24.57 12.45 5.21
C LYS A 956 -24.58 12.98 6.64
N LEU A 957 -24.27 14.26 6.81
CA LEU A 957 -24.34 14.90 8.12
C LEU A 957 -25.78 14.78 8.66
N ASP A 958 -25.92 14.32 9.90
CA ASP A 958 -27.23 14.17 10.53
C ASP A 958 -27.73 15.56 10.98
N PRO A 959 -28.82 16.09 10.39
CA PRO A 959 -29.32 17.42 10.74
C PRO A 959 -29.77 17.52 12.20
N LYS A 960 -30.19 16.40 12.80
CA LYS A 960 -30.60 16.38 14.22
C LYS A 960 -29.39 16.52 15.14
N TRP A 961 -28.28 15.88 14.77
CA TRP A 961 -27.01 16.02 15.49
C TRP A 961 -26.44 17.45 15.37
N ASP A 962 -26.58 18.09 14.21
CA ASP A 962 -26.07 19.45 13.96
C ASP A 962 -26.92 20.52 14.68
N GLY A 963 -28.22 20.26 14.84
CA GLY A 963 -29.16 21.19 15.50
C GLY A 963 -29.18 21.13 17.03
N GLU A 964 -28.61 20.09 17.65
CA GLU A 964 -28.60 19.92 19.11
C GLU A 964 -27.45 20.70 19.78
N SER A 965 -27.71 21.36 20.92
CA SER A 965 -26.70 22.18 21.63
C SER A 965 -25.45 21.39 22.05
N GLN A 966 -24.32 22.09 22.20
CA GLN A 966 -23.07 21.51 22.69
C GLN A 966 -23.20 21.09 24.16
N GLN A 967 -23.41 19.80 24.37
CA GLN A 967 -23.33 19.11 25.67
C GLN A 967 -22.45 17.86 25.54
N MET A 968 -22.17 17.18 26.66
CA MET A 968 -21.48 15.89 26.63
C MET A 968 -22.23 14.92 25.72
N SER A 969 -21.53 14.29 24.79
CA SER A 969 -22.13 13.50 23.71
C SER A 969 -23.07 12.39 24.19
N HIS A 970 -22.78 11.76 25.34
CA HIS A 970 -23.61 10.70 25.90
C HIS A 970 -24.94 11.18 26.51
N LEU A 971 -25.08 12.48 26.79
CA LEU A 971 -26.33 13.09 27.23
C LEU A 971 -27.22 13.53 26.06
N ARG A 972 -26.70 13.45 24.82
CA ARG A 972 -27.43 13.89 23.63
C ARG A 972 -28.51 12.91 23.23
N GLU A 973 -29.62 13.44 22.72
CA GLU A 973 -30.68 12.62 22.12
C GLU A 973 -30.21 12.03 20.78
N TYR A 974 -29.46 12.82 20.00
CA TYR A 974 -28.91 12.42 18.70
C TYR A 974 -27.37 12.49 18.72
N PRO A 975 -26.68 11.51 19.35
CA PRO A 975 -25.24 11.59 19.62
C PRO A 975 -24.35 11.45 18.37
N SER A 976 -24.86 10.81 17.30
CA SER A 976 -24.07 10.39 16.14
C SER A 976 -24.08 11.40 14.99
N LYS A 977 -22.87 11.76 14.53
CA LYS A 977 -22.65 12.81 13.53
C LYS A 977 -23.22 12.51 12.15
N TRP A 978 -23.19 11.26 11.71
CA TRP A 978 -23.56 10.87 10.34
C TRP A 978 -24.76 9.94 10.33
N SER A 979 -25.74 10.24 9.48
CA SER A 979 -26.88 9.36 9.17
C SER A 979 -26.71 8.73 7.79
N ALA A 980 -27.38 7.61 7.54
CA ALA A 980 -27.38 7.02 6.20
C ALA A 980 -27.99 8.01 5.19
N ALA A 981 -27.43 8.08 3.99
CA ALA A 981 -27.95 8.96 2.94
C ALA A 981 -29.42 8.64 2.62
N ILE A 982 -29.73 7.34 2.55
CA ILE A 982 -31.06 6.76 2.37
C ILE A 982 -31.60 6.31 3.73
N ALA A 983 -32.68 6.94 4.21
CA ALA A 983 -33.21 6.72 5.55
C ALA A 983 -33.63 5.26 5.83
N GLN A 984 -34.21 4.57 4.84
CA GLN A 984 -34.63 3.16 4.98
C GLN A 984 -33.46 2.17 5.11
N GLN A 985 -32.24 2.63 4.86
CA GLN A 985 -31.02 1.84 5.04
C GLN A 985 -30.31 2.17 6.36
N ASP A 986 -30.79 3.16 7.14
CA ASP A 986 -30.13 3.54 8.38
C ASP A 986 -30.18 2.37 9.38
N PRO A 987 -29.06 2.03 10.05
CA PRO A 987 -29.01 0.98 11.07
C PRO A 987 -30.12 1.12 12.12
N LEU A 988 -30.49 2.35 12.49
CA LEU A 988 -31.55 2.62 13.47
C LEU A 988 -32.93 2.14 13.03
N THR A 989 -33.18 2.08 11.71
CA THR A 989 -34.47 1.64 11.15
C THR A 989 -34.50 0.16 10.79
N THR A 990 -33.32 -0.45 10.64
CA THR A 990 -33.15 -1.80 10.10
C THR A 990 -32.78 -2.83 11.15
N VAL A 991 -32.28 -2.39 12.31
CA VAL A 991 -31.87 -3.26 13.41
C VAL A 991 -32.98 -4.21 13.87
N ARG A 992 -32.62 -5.44 14.19
CA ARG A 992 -33.51 -6.48 14.72
C ARG A 992 -32.77 -7.38 15.70
N VAL A 993 -33.50 -8.04 16.58
CA VAL A 993 -32.95 -9.08 17.46
C VAL A 993 -32.88 -10.40 16.70
N VAL A 994 -31.70 -11.02 16.66
CA VAL A 994 -31.47 -12.33 16.00
C VAL A 994 -31.42 -13.49 17.00
N ASP A 995 -31.15 -13.20 18.26
CA ASP A 995 -31.20 -14.17 19.36
C ASP A 995 -31.50 -13.44 20.67
N ARG A 996 -32.27 -14.11 21.54
CA ARG A 996 -32.62 -13.63 22.89
C ARG A 996 -32.67 -14.82 23.83
N PHE A 997 -31.99 -14.73 24.96
CA PHE A 997 -32.02 -15.76 26.00
C PHE A 997 -31.68 -15.18 27.37
N VAL A 998 -31.96 -15.95 28.42
CA VAL A 998 -31.70 -15.57 29.81
C VAL A 998 -30.79 -16.62 30.44
N ILE A 999 -29.75 -16.17 31.13
CA ILE A 999 -28.91 -17.01 31.98
C ILE A 999 -29.32 -16.74 33.42
N ARG A 1000 -29.89 -17.78 34.06
CA ARG A 1000 -30.33 -17.68 35.45
C ARG A 1000 -29.15 -17.65 36.40
N ARG A 1001 -29.31 -16.89 37.48
CA ARG A 1001 -28.37 -16.92 38.60
C ARG A 1001 -28.36 -18.31 39.26
N THR A 1002 -27.22 -18.71 39.81
CA THR A 1002 -27.11 -19.95 40.61
C THR A 1002 -27.88 -19.76 41.93
N GLU A 1003 -28.91 -20.57 42.18
CA GLU A 1003 -29.66 -20.60 43.46
C GLU A 1003 -29.01 -21.57 44.46
N ASN A 1004 -29.19 -21.32 45.77
CA ASN A 1004 -28.65 -22.16 46.86
C ASN A 1004 -29.18 -23.61 46.84
N THR A 1005 -30.31 -23.88 46.19
CA THR A 1005 -30.98 -25.19 46.10
C THR A 1005 -30.28 -26.17 45.16
N ASP A 1006 -29.58 -25.70 44.12
CA ASP A 1006 -28.83 -26.54 43.17
C ASP A 1006 -27.58 -27.21 43.81
N LEU A 1007 -27.13 -26.70 44.95
CA LEU A 1007 -26.04 -27.27 45.75
C LEU A 1007 -26.53 -28.35 46.71
N GLN A 1008 -27.76 -28.24 47.22
CA GLN A 1008 -28.31 -29.20 48.19
C GLN A 1008 -28.79 -30.51 47.56
N SER A 1009 -29.25 -30.50 46.30
CA SER A 1009 -29.72 -31.73 45.62
C SER A 1009 -28.59 -32.71 45.29
N ASN A 1010 -27.32 -32.28 45.33
CA ASN A 1010 -26.16 -33.11 44.99
C ASN A 1010 -25.27 -33.46 46.20
N GLY A 1011 -25.64 -33.04 47.41
CA GLY A 1011 -24.93 -33.40 48.65
C GLY A 1011 -25.26 -34.80 49.19
N ALA A 1012 -26.13 -35.56 48.51
CA ALA A 1012 -26.58 -36.89 48.96
C ALA A 1012 -25.80 -38.08 48.34
N TYR A 1013 -24.76 -37.81 47.55
CA TYR A 1013 -23.85 -38.84 47.04
C TYR A 1013 -22.38 -38.41 47.26
N SER A 1014 -21.95 -38.45 48.52
CA SER A 1014 -20.54 -38.55 48.88
C SER A 1014 -20.37 -39.68 49.89
#